data_AF-A0AAU2X2V1-F1
#
_entry.id   AF-A0AAU2X2V1-F1
#
_cell.length_a   1.000
_cell.length_b   1.000
_cell.length_c   1.000
_cell.angle_alpha   90.00
_cell.angle_beta   90.00
_cell.angle_gamma   90.00
#
_symmetry.space_group_name_H-M   'P 1'
#
loop_
_entity.id
_entity.type
_entity.pdbx_description
1 polymer ?
#
loop_
_entity_poly.entity_id
_entity_poly.type
_entity_poly.pdbx_seq_one_letter_code
_entity_poly.pdbx_strand_id
1 'polypeptide(L)'
;MSGCCGQGPVIVSGASATPRVDVEAVLLCDVLPDGTVAATVLVEPIYDTISGERVGTRIVDPATGATYAPVGTIQLCAANPECASLTTPVTTVGLCLADGTPIAVTIVRDCDGAVTGEGWINLTTGAYSAGAAPAGTGACGDSQSVQVAGTFCDVDGTGAVVGLVLIEYNYAADGTIDSVRLVDAVTGATYTPSGTITTCPAGAAQPEQDAIVLCDVQADGTSVPFVRDYRRDENGAVTGHSDYTLGGDAYLPTGTAADCGVVPETCATAVQTFRLCDLNPEAEPNPDGLRCATPFLRHYTYDCDGSATFYDTEMDGSTPYMPVEVVDCGDSPPSLREQVWNTVSVAADPADATGATFIYTVSDSEDPTQTGTVKMTASEPPGGGCTTSPTAPVWNAGVTFVIEPDATVQQLATVLRVDAIDWDGFEDKFIPSGGPASGGTWPVPDRVESALGHTNVTPTRWHSLASDNTGHFYFSGPPAAVAMGNRNDGGGLACVAPAFGFITLVPGPPCGGCQNCETLVLCDVSTMPPVAITGSAASGTLTNGVSWTATSANSQNRAMPPNRNTSDGAWWGLHSFPNAVDAPTKWTFSRPSIVEFSIYLRYSATNSAINHAQLPAGLEVVHLPAGYLYDGATGVLTRTAGPVDPCTYVTNPQVETSARFRTTGDVTSITTAPAPGSRVAACGIFFTYWAGAITVAPGGQFLRRVCHDCDGTVTSVTDTELDGTTPYVAAGTVGVCTDPLPCDKTVLSECVYRLPDTPAGFDVSQATFSDCWLGTAQNPTYTYGNRVTSWEGTYQSSTGTVSAVGFTSPDLGGTVDFTAFTPAIPANPTQTTSAYVGTATLNGITVTLTALVGNGLTRQSNSALFTDPGDRIRIAFSKPVRLTVTTTAFADPPTPHNERLCGVIAETVPWHAVKLADCEGMITVVDQETRLLLPANATVDCDCCQPVAVCIEQTPTQVVEFISNETHREDNSVDPVWKWTTNLAAANPPWYDMYSGAHSWAPAWTVRDTDNARSAWWVSAHPNGNSAQSNPPQANEGPSLLNTHWYARAYFDLPANADPGSIQVQATVLNADQIARQFRLNNGAWQPIPATATHNGTPYTFGPAPIPGAQAGRNYLYLDIEETVGGASGLMVHLIVTYQVGRPEQRSWTRMICCDDTVYYLDENDERQELVPEGWQIVPCGVTTHPVVLCDDLGTFLRHVTYTADGHVLLSDTTPLGEPYNPTGTVRAC
;
A
#
# COMPACT_ATOMS: atom_id res chain seq x y z
N MET A 1 2.38 -35.04 -80.07
CA MET A 1 3.66 -34.69 -79.42
C MET A 1 3.26 -33.86 -78.20
N SER A 2 3.22 -34.41 -76.97
CA SER A 2 4.36 -34.64 -76.04
C SER A 2 5.06 -33.33 -75.66
N GLY A 3 5.36 -32.94 -74.40
CA GLY A 3 5.13 -33.48 -73.04
C GLY A 3 5.89 -32.58 -72.01
N CYS A 4 5.74 -32.62 -70.67
CA CYS A 4 4.88 -33.38 -69.75
C CYS A 4 4.76 -32.66 -68.36
N CYS A 5 4.24 -33.38 -67.34
CA CYS A 5 3.86 -33.02 -65.95
C CYS A 5 4.82 -32.24 -65.02
N GLY A 6 4.22 -31.49 -64.07
CA GLY A 6 4.50 -31.65 -62.63
C GLY A 6 5.27 -30.54 -61.89
N GLN A 7 4.58 -29.78 -61.02
CA GLN A 7 5.19 -29.10 -59.87
C GLN A 7 4.56 -29.62 -58.58
N GLY A 8 5.41 -30.08 -57.65
CA GLY A 8 5.04 -30.39 -56.27
C GLY A 8 5.49 -29.28 -55.32
N PRO A 9 5.07 -29.31 -54.04
CA PRO A 9 5.43 -28.28 -53.07
C PRO A 9 6.92 -28.33 -52.70
N VAL A 10 7.50 -27.15 -52.47
CA VAL A 10 8.88 -27.00 -51.99
C VAL A 10 8.91 -27.28 -50.49
N ILE A 11 9.49 -28.41 -50.09
CA ILE A 11 9.81 -28.69 -48.69
C ILE A 11 11.12 -27.96 -48.36
N VAL A 12 11.04 -26.93 -47.51
CA VAL A 12 12.22 -26.28 -46.94
C VAL A 12 12.65 -27.11 -45.72
N SER A 13 13.78 -27.80 -45.83
CA SER A 13 14.39 -28.49 -44.69
C SER A 13 15.16 -27.48 -43.83
N GLY A 14 14.49 -26.95 -42.81
CA GLY A 14 15.16 -26.29 -41.69
C GLY A 14 16.03 -27.28 -40.92
N ALA A 15 17.09 -26.79 -40.28
CA ALA A 15 17.90 -27.61 -39.40
C ALA A 15 17.04 -28.10 -38.22
N SER A 16 17.20 -29.37 -37.85
CA SER A 16 16.55 -29.93 -36.66
C SER A 16 16.94 -29.10 -35.44
N ALA A 17 15.95 -28.62 -34.68
CA ALA A 17 16.22 -28.03 -33.38
C ALA A 17 16.94 -29.07 -32.51
N THR A 18 17.89 -28.63 -31.70
CA THR A 18 18.50 -29.46 -30.65
C THR A 18 17.39 -29.87 -29.68
N PRO A 19 17.27 -31.18 -29.33
CA PRO A 19 16.29 -31.61 -28.34
C PRO A 19 16.47 -30.83 -27.04
N ARG A 20 15.36 -30.35 -26.48
CA ARG A 20 15.34 -29.85 -25.10
C ARG A 20 15.41 -31.07 -24.18
N VAL A 21 16.23 -30.98 -23.15
CA VAL A 21 16.43 -32.04 -22.17
C VAL A 21 16.27 -31.50 -20.76
N ASP A 22 15.68 -32.31 -19.91
CA ASP A 22 15.54 -32.06 -18.47
C ASP A 22 16.55 -32.93 -17.69
N VAL A 23 16.93 -32.50 -16.49
CA VAL A 23 18.00 -33.10 -15.69
C VAL A 23 17.63 -33.13 -14.21
N GLU A 24 17.40 -34.34 -13.70
CA GLU A 24 17.33 -34.61 -12.27
C GLU A 24 18.74 -34.87 -11.73
N ALA A 25 19.04 -34.60 -10.45
CA ALA A 25 20.39 -34.70 -9.91
C ALA A 25 20.43 -35.38 -8.53
N VAL A 26 21.23 -36.45 -8.40
CA VAL A 26 21.40 -37.21 -7.15
C VAL A 26 22.87 -37.22 -6.73
N LEU A 27 23.16 -36.75 -5.50
CA LEU A 27 24.50 -36.78 -4.93
C LEU A 27 24.82 -38.18 -4.39
N LEU A 28 25.89 -38.79 -4.88
CA LEU A 28 26.35 -40.13 -4.52
C LEU A 28 27.87 -40.12 -4.26
N CYS A 29 28.40 -41.22 -3.72
CA CYS A 29 29.83 -41.40 -3.49
C CYS A 29 30.40 -42.47 -4.43
N ASP A 30 31.55 -42.17 -5.04
CA ASP A 30 32.36 -43.13 -5.77
C ASP A 30 33.27 -43.87 -4.78
N VAL A 31 32.95 -45.12 -4.45
CA VAL A 31 33.60 -45.87 -3.37
C VAL A 31 34.51 -46.97 -3.92
N LEU A 32 35.79 -46.90 -3.60
CA LEU A 32 36.80 -47.86 -4.01
C LEU A 32 36.59 -49.24 -3.36
N PRO A 33 37.18 -50.32 -3.93
CA PRO A 33 37.03 -51.68 -3.39
C PRO A 33 37.54 -51.91 -1.95
N ASP A 34 38.26 -50.95 -1.37
CA ASP A 34 38.71 -50.97 0.03
C ASP A 34 37.76 -50.22 0.99
N GLY A 35 36.66 -49.66 0.48
CA GLY A 35 35.67 -48.90 1.25
C GLY A 35 35.96 -47.40 1.35
N THR A 36 37.06 -46.90 0.78
CA THR A 36 37.36 -45.45 0.78
C THR A 36 36.59 -44.71 -0.31
N VAL A 37 36.15 -43.49 -0.03
CA VAL A 37 35.49 -42.62 -1.01
C VAL A 37 36.56 -41.92 -1.87
N ALA A 38 36.52 -42.16 -3.19
CA ALA A 38 37.39 -41.48 -4.15
C ALA A 38 36.93 -40.05 -4.46
N ALA A 39 35.62 -39.87 -4.62
CA ALA A 39 34.98 -38.57 -4.81
C ALA A 39 33.49 -38.60 -4.41
N THR A 40 32.94 -37.44 -4.10
CA THR A 40 31.50 -37.20 -4.21
C THR A 40 31.17 -36.85 -5.66
N VAL A 41 30.05 -37.36 -6.16
CA VAL A 41 29.64 -37.22 -7.56
C VAL A 41 28.16 -36.85 -7.65
N LEU A 42 27.81 -36.03 -8.62
CA LEU A 42 26.41 -35.79 -8.99
C LEU A 42 26.08 -36.72 -10.16
N VAL A 43 25.10 -37.61 -9.96
CA VAL A 43 24.56 -38.46 -11.03
C VAL A 43 23.31 -37.80 -11.56
N GLU A 44 23.32 -37.51 -12.86
CA GLU A 44 22.33 -36.70 -13.54
C GLU A 44 21.63 -37.52 -14.64
N PRO A 45 20.49 -38.18 -14.36
CA PRO A 45 19.58 -38.67 -15.39
C PRO A 45 19.15 -37.53 -16.32
N ILE A 46 19.20 -37.79 -17.63
CA ILE A 46 18.81 -36.83 -18.66
C ILE A 46 17.54 -37.36 -19.34
N TYR A 47 16.48 -36.56 -19.33
CA TYR A 47 15.18 -36.90 -19.92
C TYR A 47 14.91 -36.04 -21.16
N ASP A 48 14.22 -36.59 -22.16
CA ASP A 48 13.70 -35.83 -23.30
C ASP A 48 12.40 -35.12 -22.90
N THR A 49 12.33 -33.79 -23.05
CA THR A 49 11.21 -33.00 -22.50
C THR A 49 9.91 -33.13 -23.30
N ILE A 50 9.87 -33.93 -24.38
CA ILE A 50 8.68 -34.12 -25.22
C ILE A 50 8.03 -35.48 -24.91
N SER A 51 8.84 -36.49 -24.60
CA SER A 51 8.41 -37.86 -24.33
C SER A 51 8.48 -38.27 -22.86
N GLY A 52 9.27 -37.56 -22.04
CA GLY A 52 9.61 -37.99 -20.67
C GLY A 52 10.56 -39.19 -20.62
N GLU A 53 11.00 -39.73 -21.76
CA GLU A 53 11.93 -40.87 -21.77
C GLU A 53 13.33 -40.45 -21.33
N ARG A 54 13.97 -41.27 -20.50
CA ARG A 54 15.36 -41.09 -20.07
C ARG A 54 16.32 -41.37 -21.23
N VAL A 55 16.78 -40.31 -21.90
CA VAL A 55 17.72 -40.38 -23.03
C VAL A 55 19.19 -40.52 -22.62
N GLY A 56 19.53 -40.27 -21.36
CA GLY A 56 20.93 -40.36 -20.92
C GLY A 56 21.15 -40.38 -19.42
N THR A 57 22.42 -40.41 -19.04
CA THR A 57 22.89 -40.14 -17.69
C THR A 57 24.32 -39.63 -17.79
N ARG A 58 24.61 -38.50 -17.16
CA ARG A 58 25.99 -38.04 -16.95
C ARG A 58 26.34 -38.14 -15.47
N ILE A 59 27.62 -38.27 -15.19
CA ILE A 59 28.17 -38.21 -13.83
C ILE A 59 29.14 -37.04 -13.85
N VAL A 60 28.99 -36.11 -12.92
CA VAL A 60 29.82 -34.89 -12.85
C VAL A 60 30.38 -34.69 -11.45
N ASP A 61 31.51 -34.00 -11.40
CA ASP A 61 32.05 -33.45 -10.17
C ASP A 61 31.14 -32.30 -9.68
N PRO A 62 30.60 -32.35 -8.45
CA PRO A 62 29.58 -31.41 -7.99
C PRO A 62 30.12 -29.98 -7.73
N ALA A 63 31.45 -29.79 -7.66
CA ALA A 63 32.07 -28.48 -7.45
C ALA A 63 32.41 -27.77 -8.77
N THR A 64 32.60 -28.52 -9.86
CA THR A 64 33.09 -27.99 -11.14
C THR A 64 32.18 -28.25 -12.33
N GLY A 65 31.17 -29.13 -12.20
CA GLY A 65 30.30 -29.56 -13.31
C GLY A 65 31.01 -30.36 -14.40
N ALA A 66 32.30 -30.68 -14.22
CA ALA A 66 33.09 -31.44 -15.18
C ALA A 66 32.68 -32.92 -15.16
N THR A 67 32.67 -33.58 -16.33
CA THR A 67 32.35 -35.01 -16.41
C THR A 67 33.32 -35.84 -15.58
N TYR A 68 32.79 -36.59 -14.62
CA TYR A 68 33.52 -37.46 -13.73
C TYR A 68 33.38 -38.92 -14.19
N ALA A 69 34.50 -39.64 -14.24
CA ALA A 69 34.53 -41.06 -14.59
C ALA A 69 34.74 -41.89 -13.31
N PRO A 70 33.76 -42.71 -12.88
CA PRO A 70 33.88 -43.52 -11.68
C PRO A 70 35.10 -44.44 -11.69
N VAL A 71 35.86 -44.42 -10.59
CA VAL A 71 37.01 -45.30 -10.33
C VAL A 71 36.69 -46.43 -9.35
N GLY A 72 35.54 -46.35 -8.67
CA GLY A 72 34.97 -47.37 -7.80
C GLY A 72 33.50 -47.67 -8.15
N THR A 73 32.73 -48.07 -7.13
CA THR A 73 31.28 -48.28 -7.23
C THR A 73 30.56 -47.02 -6.78
N ILE A 74 29.72 -46.45 -7.64
CA ILE A 74 28.80 -45.38 -7.23
C ILE A 74 27.71 -45.97 -6.32
N GLN A 75 27.64 -45.49 -5.09
CA GLN A 75 26.63 -45.87 -4.10
C GLN A 75 26.24 -44.68 -3.23
N LEU A 76 25.19 -44.83 -2.42
CA LEU A 76 24.88 -43.86 -1.37
C LEU A 76 26.11 -43.67 -0.48
N CYS A 77 26.45 -42.41 -0.18
CA CYS A 77 27.53 -42.10 0.75
C CYS A 77 27.23 -42.76 2.11
N ALA A 78 28.09 -43.66 2.56
CA ALA A 78 27.91 -44.34 3.84
C ALA A 78 27.87 -43.30 4.97
N ALA A 79 26.86 -43.39 5.83
CA ALA A 79 26.75 -42.53 7.00
C ALA A 79 28.02 -42.68 7.86
N ASN A 80 28.61 -41.54 8.20
CA ASN A 80 29.85 -41.46 8.98
C ASN A 80 29.65 -42.11 10.37
N PRO A 81 30.61 -42.87 10.93
CA PRO A 81 30.40 -43.55 12.21
C PRO A 81 30.05 -42.60 13.37
N GLU A 82 29.00 -43.00 14.09
CA GLU A 82 28.48 -42.51 15.38
C GLU A 82 29.33 -41.51 16.19
N CYS A 83 29.35 -40.23 15.77
CA CYS A 83 29.37 -39.07 16.69
C CYS A 83 29.06 -37.73 16.00
N ALA A 84 28.40 -37.74 14.83
CA ALA A 84 28.24 -36.55 13.97
C ALA A 84 26.81 -35.98 13.90
N SER A 85 25.83 -36.59 14.59
CA SER A 85 24.51 -36.00 14.79
C SER A 85 24.30 -35.62 16.25
N LEU A 86 23.79 -34.41 16.47
CA LEU A 86 23.17 -34.04 17.74
C LEU A 86 22.13 -35.10 18.13
N THR A 87 22.08 -35.50 19.40
CA THR A 87 21.00 -36.38 19.87
C THR A 87 19.65 -35.69 19.68
N THR A 88 18.62 -36.44 19.32
CA THR A 88 17.23 -35.93 19.24
C THR A 88 16.90 -35.10 20.49
N PRO A 89 16.30 -33.89 20.32
CA PRO A 89 16.06 -32.98 21.44
C PRO A 89 15.16 -33.64 22.48
N VAL A 90 15.64 -33.75 23.70
CA VAL A 90 14.86 -34.29 24.81
C VAL A 90 14.02 -33.15 25.39
N THR A 91 12.70 -33.27 25.32
CA THR A 91 11.77 -32.32 25.91
C THR A 91 11.51 -32.65 27.37
N THR A 92 11.87 -31.76 28.30
CA THR A 92 11.47 -31.89 29.71
C THR A 92 10.07 -31.32 29.91
N VAL A 93 9.11 -32.16 30.31
CA VAL A 93 7.72 -31.76 30.59
C VAL A 93 7.58 -31.30 32.04
N GLY A 94 6.79 -30.25 32.30
CA GLY A 94 6.39 -29.85 33.67
C GLY A 94 6.67 -28.39 34.05
N LEU A 95 7.20 -27.58 33.12
CA LEU A 95 7.34 -26.15 33.31
C LEU A 95 6.13 -25.39 32.75
N CYS A 96 5.83 -24.25 33.35
CA CYS A 96 4.86 -23.26 32.92
C CYS A 96 5.53 -21.89 32.82
N LEU A 97 5.07 -21.06 31.89
CA LEU A 97 5.32 -19.62 31.93
C LEU A 97 4.66 -19.00 33.18
N ALA A 98 5.01 -17.76 33.51
CA ALA A 98 4.47 -17.06 34.69
C ALA A 98 2.93 -16.85 34.65
N ASP A 99 2.30 -17.04 33.50
CA ASP A 99 0.84 -17.03 33.27
C ASP A 99 0.16 -18.41 33.46
N GLY A 100 0.93 -19.46 33.75
CA GLY A 100 0.41 -20.83 33.89
C GLY A 100 0.33 -21.64 32.58
N THR A 101 0.85 -21.11 31.45
CA THR A 101 0.88 -21.84 30.17
C THR A 101 1.97 -22.93 30.21
N PRO A 102 1.62 -24.22 30.03
CA PRO A 102 2.60 -25.31 30.05
C PRO A 102 3.55 -25.25 28.85
N ILE A 103 4.84 -25.50 29.11
CA ILE A 103 5.91 -25.56 28.13
C ILE A 103 6.79 -26.79 28.34
N ALA A 104 7.47 -27.21 27.27
CA ALA A 104 8.59 -28.14 27.34
C ALA A 104 9.85 -27.47 26.80
N VAL A 105 10.92 -27.44 27.60
CA VAL A 105 12.22 -26.94 27.14
C VAL A 105 12.89 -28.03 26.31
N THR A 106 13.38 -27.68 25.12
CA THR A 106 14.14 -28.59 24.26
C THR A 106 15.62 -28.46 24.60
N ILE A 107 16.18 -29.51 25.21
CA ILE A 107 17.60 -29.61 25.47
C ILE A 107 18.26 -30.56 24.47
N VAL A 108 19.42 -30.14 23.97
CA VAL A 108 20.31 -30.96 23.15
C VAL A 108 21.63 -31.13 23.91
N ARG A 109 22.24 -32.31 23.78
CA ARG A 109 23.52 -32.63 24.42
C ARG A 109 24.57 -32.86 23.34
N ASP A 110 25.72 -32.22 23.49
CA ASP A 110 26.87 -32.41 22.60
C ASP A 110 27.73 -33.62 22.98
N CYS A 111 28.78 -33.86 22.18
CA CYS A 111 29.69 -34.99 22.32
C CYS A 111 30.53 -34.97 23.62
N ASP A 112 30.74 -33.80 24.23
CA ASP A 112 31.43 -33.66 25.53
C ASP A 112 30.46 -33.77 26.72
N GLY A 113 29.17 -33.96 26.43
CA GLY A 113 28.11 -34.05 27.42
C GLY A 113 27.59 -32.70 27.90
N ALA A 114 27.96 -31.57 27.27
CA ALA A 114 27.40 -30.27 27.61
C ALA A 114 25.96 -30.17 27.10
N VAL A 115 25.10 -29.55 27.89
CA VAL A 115 23.66 -29.42 27.58
C VAL A 115 23.37 -27.98 27.17
N THR A 116 22.87 -27.79 25.96
CA THR A 116 22.42 -26.51 25.42
C THR A 116 20.90 -26.53 25.27
N GLY A 117 20.23 -25.54 25.86
CA GLY A 117 18.81 -25.29 25.62
C GLY A 117 18.66 -24.52 24.31
N GLU A 118 18.22 -25.19 23.25
CA GLU A 118 18.06 -24.58 21.92
C GLU A 118 16.76 -23.78 21.82
N GLY A 119 15.76 -24.12 22.64
CA GLY A 119 14.43 -23.54 22.57
C GLY A 119 13.47 -24.13 23.61
N TRP A 120 12.19 -23.81 23.46
CA TRP A 120 11.08 -24.36 24.22
C TRP A 120 9.81 -24.38 23.37
N ILE A 121 8.96 -25.37 23.61
CA ILE A 121 7.68 -25.58 22.93
C ILE A 121 6.56 -25.19 23.90
N ASN A 122 5.65 -24.34 23.47
CA ASN A 122 4.38 -24.13 24.15
C ASN A 122 3.49 -25.36 23.96
N LEU A 123 3.20 -26.10 25.04
CA LEU A 123 2.47 -27.36 24.98
C LEU A 123 0.96 -27.17 24.75
N THR A 124 0.44 -25.96 24.91
CA THR A 124 -0.96 -25.62 24.60
C THR A 124 -1.15 -25.29 23.11
N THR A 125 -0.14 -24.73 22.44
CA THR A 125 -0.26 -24.28 21.04
C THR A 125 0.61 -25.05 20.04
N GLY A 126 1.55 -25.87 20.52
CA GLY A 126 2.55 -26.55 19.69
C GLY A 126 3.68 -25.65 19.17
N ALA A 127 3.64 -24.34 19.46
CA ALA A 127 4.61 -23.39 18.92
C ALA A 127 5.99 -23.51 19.58
N TYR A 128 7.03 -23.71 18.78
CA TYR A 128 8.43 -23.66 19.19
C TYR A 128 8.93 -22.21 19.26
N SER A 129 9.78 -21.91 20.24
CA SER A 129 10.49 -20.65 20.40
C SER A 129 11.96 -20.92 20.67
N ALA A 130 12.85 -20.41 19.81
CA ALA A 130 14.29 -20.57 19.97
C ALA A 130 14.84 -19.76 21.16
N GLY A 131 15.90 -20.26 21.79
CA GLY A 131 16.56 -19.66 22.94
C GLY A 131 16.02 -20.11 24.31
N ALA A 132 16.59 -19.55 25.38
CA ALA A 132 16.24 -19.92 26.75
C ALA A 132 14.76 -19.58 27.07
N ALA A 133 14.12 -20.42 27.90
CA ALA A 133 12.79 -20.14 28.41
C ALA A 133 12.77 -18.80 29.20
N PRO A 134 11.69 -18.00 29.10
CA PRO A 134 11.62 -16.69 29.74
C PRO A 134 11.89 -16.72 31.25
N ALA A 135 12.59 -15.69 31.74
CA ALA A 135 12.81 -15.54 33.18
C ALA A 135 11.46 -15.43 33.92
N GLY A 136 11.24 -16.32 34.90
CA GLY A 136 9.96 -16.48 35.59
C GLY A 136 9.18 -17.74 35.22
N THR A 137 9.64 -18.52 34.23
CA THR A 137 9.20 -19.91 34.05
C THR A 137 9.43 -20.74 35.33
N GLY A 138 8.40 -21.46 35.77
CA GLY A 138 8.40 -22.29 36.99
C GLY A 138 7.56 -23.56 36.80
N ALA A 139 7.36 -24.37 37.84
CA ALA A 139 6.49 -25.55 37.73
C ALA A 139 5.00 -25.13 37.61
N CYS A 140 4.21 -25.92 36.89
CA CYS A 140 2.77 -25.66 36.72
C CYS A 140 1.97 -25.87 38.01
N GLY A 141 1.66 -24.80 38.73
CA GLY A 141 0.69 -24.76 39.84
C GLY A 141 1.22 -24.19 41.16
N ASP A 142 0.31 -23.59 41.95
CA ASP A 142 0.60 -22.93 43.24
C ASP A 142 0.95 -23.90 44.38
N SER A 143 2.09 -24.61 44.26
CA SER A 143 2.70 -25.33 45.38
C SER A 143 4.12 -24.83 45.65
N GLN A 144 4.23 -23.81 46.51
CA GLN A 144 5.51 -23.38 47.10
C GLN A 144 6.04 -24.40 48.13
N SER A 145 6.32 -25.63 47.71
CA SER A 145 7.39 -26.46 48.28
C SER A 145 7.57 -27.75 47.47
N VAL A 146 8.29 -27.65 46.35
CA VAL A 146 9.33 -28.57 45.86
C VAL A 146 9.54 -28.28 44.36
N GLN A 147 10.72 -27.77 44.01
CA GLN A 147 11.00 -27.17 42.70
C GLN A 147 11.61 -28.14 41.67
N VAL A 148 11.57 -29.46 41.92
CA VAL A 148 12.24 -30.47 41.10
C VAL A 148 11.34 -31.71 41.01
N ALA A 149 11.21 -32.31 39.82
CA ALA A 149 10.70 -33.67 39.70
C ALA A 149 11.90 -34.63 39.85
N GLY A 150 11.86 -35.53 40.83
CA GLY A 150 12.97 -36.45 41.11
C GLY A 150 12.90 -37.11 42.49
N THR A 151 13.95 -37.86 42.84
CA THR A 151 14.09 -38.50 44.14
C THR A 151 14.65 -37.51 45.18
N PHE A 152 13.89 -37.27 46.25
CA PHE A 152 14.30 -36.47 47.39
C PHE A 152 14.92 -37.32 48.48
N CYS A 153 15.65 -36.67 49.38
CA CYS A 153 16.16 -37.29 50.59
C CYS A 153 15.41 -36.75 51.80
N ASP A 154 14.97 -37.65 52.66
CA ASP A 154 14.66 -37.31 54.04
C ASP A 154 15.97 -37.22 54.81
N VAL A 155 16.32 -36.01 55.26
CA VAL A 155 17.59 -35.73 55.92
C VAL A 155 17.35 -35.41 57.40
N ASP A 156 17.93 -36.20 58.29
CA ASP A 156 17.74 -36.02 59.73
C ASP A 156 18.50 -34.80 60.29
N GLY A 157 18.28 -34.51 61.58
CA GLY A 157 18.93 -33.38 62.27
C GLY A 157 20.45 -33.46 62.40
N THR A 158 21.10 -34.53 61.92
CA THR A 158 22.56 -34.68 61.83
C THR A 158 23.10 -34.47 60.41
N GLY A 159 22.23 -34.33 59.41
CA GLY A 159 22.59 -34.26 58.00
C GLY A 159 22.70 -35.63 57.31
N ALA A 160 22.27 -36.71 57.97
CA ALA A 160 22.27 -38.04 57.38
C ALA A 160 20.97 -38.29 56.58
N VAL A 161 21.09 -38.90 55.40
CA VAL A 161 19.94 -39.39 54.62
C VAL A 161 19.35 -40.61 55.33
N VAL A 162 18.12 -40.49 55.81
CA VAL A 162 17.37 -41.55 56.52
C VAL A 162 16.30 -42.22 55.65
N GLY A 163 16.02 -41.68 54.47
CA GLY A 163 15.25 -42.35 53.42
C GLY A 163 15.22 -41.58 52.10
N LEU A 164 14.74 -42.24 51.06
CA LEU A 164 14.54 -41.67 49.72
C LEU A 164 13.04 -41.53 49.44
N VAL A 165 12.63 -40.38 48.90
CA VAL A 165 11.23 -39.96 48.87
C VAL A 165 10.86 -39.42 47.49
N LEU A 166 9.76 -39.92 46.94
CA LEU A 166 9.07 -39.36 45.79
C LEU A 166 7.84 -38.57 46.26
N ILE A 167 7.39 -37.62 45.44
CA ILE A 167 6.18 -36.83 45.69
C ILE A 167 5.15 -37.18 44.62
N GLU A 168 4.06 -37.80 45.04
CA GLU A 168 2.94 -38.20 44.18
C GLU A 168 1.82 -37.16 44.31
N TYR A 169 1.37 -36.62 43.17
CA TYR A 169 0.28 -35.67 43.07
C TYR A 169 -0.95 -36.36 42.48
N ASN A 170 -2.08 -36.31 43.19
CA ASN A 170 -3.38 -36.70 42.64
C ASN A 170 -4.09 -35.44 42.13
N TYR A 171 -4.66 -35.51 40.94
CA TYR A 171 -5.37 -34.41 40.30
C TYR A 171 -6.88 -34.66 40.25
N ALA A 172 -7.66 -33.61 40.44
CA ALA A 172 -9.10 -33.59 40.25
C ALA A 172 -9.45 -33.53 38.75
N ALA A 173 -10.72 -33.78 38.43
CA ALA A 173 -11.21 -33.82 37.03
C ALA A 173 -11.18 -32.47 36.30
N ASP A 174 -10.92 -31.37 37.00
CA ASP A 174 -10.72 -30.02 36.45
C ASP A 174 -9.23 -29.66 36.27
N GLY A 175 -8.31 -30.59 36.55
CA GLY A 175 -6.86 -30.39 36.46
C GLY A 175 -6.22 -29.76 37.71
N THR A 176 -6.97 -29.44 38.74
CA THR A 176 -6.41 -28.95 40.02
C THR A 176 -5.80 -30.10 40.85
N ILE A 177 -4.87 -29.81 41.76
CA ILE A 177 -4.29 -30.83 42.65
C ILE A 177 -5.29 -31.13 43.78
N ASP A 178 -5.78 -32.37 43.82
CA ASP A 178 -6.70 -32.88 44.85
C ASP A 178 -5.95 -33.28 46.14
N SER A 179 -4.80 -33.94 46.01
CA SER A 179 -3.96 -34.30 47.16
C SER A 179 -2.50 -34.57 46.79
N VAL A 180 -1.61 -34.49 47.79
CA VAL A 180 -0.19 -34.81 47.66
C VAL A 180 0.18 -35.91 48.67
N ARG A 181 0.92 -36.93 48.23
CA ARG A 181 1.39 -38.04 49.05
C ARG A 181 2.91 -38.21 48.90
N LEU A 182 3.61 -38.35 50.01
CA LEU A 182 5.01 -38.77 50.00
C LEU A 182 5.09 -40.28 49.86
N VAL A 183 5.97 -40.77 48.99
CA VAL A 183 6.12 -42.17 48.63
C VAL A 183 7.58 -42.59 48.83
N ASP A 184 7.80 -43.76 49.39
CA ASP A 184 9.13 -44.32 49.60
C ASP A 184 9.71 -44.71 48.23
N ALA A 185 10.81 -44.08 47.82
CA ALA A 185 11.33 -44.21 46.47
C ALA A 185 11.87 -45.61 46.14
N VAL A 186 12.06 -46.47 47.15
CA VAL A 186 12.57 -47.84 46.99
C VAL A 186 11.44 -48.87 46.97
N THR A 187 10.33 -48.59 47.66
CA THR A 187 9.26 -49.59 47.91
C THR A 187 7.87 -49.19 47.42
N GLY A 188 7.64 -47.93 47.03
CA GLY A 188 6.33 -47.44 46.58
C GLY A 188 5.27 -47.29 47.68
N ALA A 189 5.64 -47.54 48.95
CA ALA A 189 4.74 -47.36 50.09
C ALA A 189 4.61 -45.88 50.49
N THR A 190 3.54 -45.49 51.20
CA THR A 190 3.43 -44.12 51.74
C THR A 190 4.55 -43.84 52.74
N TYR A 191 5.37 -42.83 52.46
CA TYR A 191 6.49 -42.43 53.31
C TYR A 191 6.07 -41.42 54.39
N THR A 192 6.66 -41.52 55.58
CA THR A 192 6.47 -40.55 56.66
C THR A 192 7.83 -39.96 57.04
N PRO A 193 8.06 -38.65 56.83
CA PRO A 193 9.34 -38.02 57.13
C PRO A 193 9.73 -38.15 58.60
N SER A 194 10.96 -38.60 58.83
CA SER A 194 11.67 -38.59 60.10
C SER A 194 12.58 -37.37 60.25
N GLY A 195 12.90 -36.68 59.14
CA GLY A 195 13.70 -35.46 59.08
C GLY A 195 13.08 -34.38 58.18
N THR A 196 13.94 -33.67 57.43
CA THR A 196 13.53 -32.65 56.45
C THR A 196 13.66 -33.22 55.04
N ILE A 197 12.55 -33.21 54.28
CA ILE A 197 12.58 -33.55 52.85
C ILE A 197 13.30 -32.43 52.09
N THR A 198 14.39 -32.78 51.43
CA THR A 198 15.22 -31.84 50.66
C THR A 198 15.92 -32.55 49.49
N THR A 199 16.55 -31.79 48.58
CA THR A 199 17.35 -32.39 47.52
C THR A 199 18.52 -33.17 48.13
N CYS A 200 18.82 -34.33 47.56
CA CYS A 200 19.81 -35.22 48.15
C CYS A 200 21.21 -34.57 48.22
N PRO A 201 21.92 -34.67 49.36
CA PRO A 201 23.30 -34.21 49.45
C PRO A 201 24.19 -34.90 48.41
N ALA A 202 25.12 -34.17 47.82
CA ALA A 202 26.08 -34.74 46.86
C ALA A 202 26.87 -35.90 47.50
N GLY A 203 26.89 -37.06 46.83
CA GLY A 203 27.45 -38.32 47.37
C GLY A 203 26.47 -39.17 48.17
N ALA A 204 25.18 -38.83 48.23
CA ALA A 204 24.13 -39.78 48.59
C ALA A 204 23.79 -40.66 47.38
N ALA A 205 23.91 -41.98 47.52
CA ALA A 205 23.62 -42.91 46.44
C ALA A 205 22.14 -42.82 45.99
N GLN A 206 21.92 -42.20 44.83
CA GLN A 206 20.64 -42.16 44.14
C GLN A 206 20.50 -43.41 43.27
N PRO A 207 19.42 -44.22 43.41
CA PRO A 207 19.08 -45.21 42.41
C PRO A 207 18.41 -44.50 41.23
N GLU A 208 19.19 -43.82 40.40
CA GLU A 208 18.71 -43.33 39.11
C GLU A 208 18.35 -44.54 38.24
N GLN A 209 17.10 -44.55 37.76
CA GLN A 209 16.48 -45.60 36.96
C GLN A 209 16.06 -45.03 35.61
N ASP A 210 16.77 -45.42 34.54
CA ASP A 210 16.37 -45.08 33.17
C ASP A 210 15.52 -46.23 32.59
N ALA A 211 14.23 -45.97 32.40
CA ALA A 211 13.35 -46.91 31.70
C ALA A 211 13.33 -46.62 30.18
N ILE A 212 13.72 -47.60 29.37
CA ILE A 212 13.62 -47.55 27.90
C ILE A 212 12.82 -48.75 27.36
N VAL A 213 12.06 -48.55 26.28
CA VAL A 213 11.38 -49.66 25.58
C VAL A 213 12.33 -50.26 24.55
N LEU A 214 12.60 -51.56 24.69
CA LEU A 214 13.44 -52.35 23.78
C LEU A 214 12.64 -53.54 23.25
N CYS A 215 13.13 -54.13 22.17
CA CYS A 215 12.55 -55.29 21.52
C CYS A 215 13.47 -56.50 21.69
N ASP A 216 12.94 -57.59 22.21
CA ASP A 216 13.61 -58.90 22.29
C ASP A 216 13.51 -59.58 20.93
N VAL A 217 14.53 -59.37 20.08
CA VAL A 217 14.59 -59.88 18.71
C VAL A 217 15.09 -61.32 18.71
N GLN A 218 14.18 -62.25 18.43
CA GLN A 218 14.44 -63.68 18.33
C GLN A 218 15.26 -64.01 17.08
N ALA A 219 15.90 -65.19 17.09
CA ALA A 219 16.69 -65.68 15.96
C ALA A 219 15.88 -65.96 14.67
N ASP A 220 14.55 -65.97 14.73
CA ASP A 220 13.65 -66.07 13.58
C ASP A 220 13.15 -64.70 13.06
N GLY A 221 13.62 -63.60 13.66
CA GLY A 221 13.23 -62.24 13.31
C GLY A 221 11.96 -61.73 13.99
N THR A 222 11.30 -62.54 14.82
CA THR A 222 10.18 -62.04 15.65
C THR A 222 10.69 -61.15 16.77
N SER A 223 10.00 -60.04 17.05
CA SER A 223 10.39 -59.06 18.07
C SER A 223 9.30 -58.91 19.14
N VAL A 224 9.65 -59.07 20.42
CA VAL A 224 8.72 -58.86 21.54
C VAL A 224 9.10 -57.59 22.32
N PRO A 225 8.26 -56.55 22.38
CA PRO A 225 8.60 -55.32 23.10
C PRO A 225 8.52 -55.51 24.62
N PHE A 226 9.48 -54.92 25.33
CA PHE A 226 9.64 -54.96 26.78
C PHE A 226 10.27 -53.65 27.28
N VAL A 227 10.18 -53.37 28.58
CA VAL A 227 10.83 -52.22 29.23
C VAL A 227 12.09 -52.69 29.94
N ARG A 228 13.22 -52.01 29.70
CA ARG A 228 14.47 -52.18 30.45
C ARG A 228 14.68 -50.98 31.36
N ASP A 229 14.80 -51.25 32.65
CA ASP A 229 15.16 -50.32 33.74
C ASP A 229 16.67 -50.43 34.00
N TYR A 230 17.46 -49.42 33.62
CA TYR A 230 18.89 -49.36 33.92
C TYR A 230 19.14 -48.67 35.25
N ARG A 231 19.89 -49.34 36.14
CA ARG A 231 20.38 -48.76 37.40
C ARG A 231 21.74 -48.12 37.18
N ARG A 232 21.89 -46.86 37.56
CA ARG A 232 23.18 -46.15 37.55
C ARG A 232 23.80 -46.03 38.94
N ASP A 233 25.11 -45.77 38.99
CA ASP A 233 25.78 -45.27 40.18
C ASP A 233 25.81 -43.74 40.23
N GLU A 234 26.38 -43.20 41.30
CA GLU A 234 26.56 -41.77 41.57
C GLU A 234 27.41 -40.99 40.54
N ASN A 235 28.02 -41.68 39.56
CA ASN A 235 28.75 -41.07 38.44
C ASN A 235 28.01 -41.25 37.10
N GLY A 236 26.76 -41.74 37.12
CA GLY A 236 25.95 -42.03 35.94
C GLY A 236 26.34 -43.32 35.21
N ALA A 237 27.24 -44.14 35.75
CA ALA A 237 27.64 -45.40 35.10
C ALA A 237 26.59 -46.49 35.35
N VAL A 238 26.16 -47.19 34.30
CA VAL A 238 25.19 -48.30 34.41
C VAL A 238 25.83 -49.46 35.19
N THR A 239 25.27 -49.80 36.35
CA THR A 239 25.72 -50.89 37.22
C THR A 239 24.86 -52.15 37.14
N GLY A 240 23.67 -52.06 36.53
CA GLY A 240 22.81 -53.21 36.25
C GLY A 240 21.53 -52.81 35.52
N HIS A 241 20.66 -53.79 35.25
CA HIS A 241 19.30 -53.54 34.77
C HIS A 241 18.29 -54.56 35.29
N SER A 242 17.00 -54.20 35.23
CA SER A 242 15.85 -55.09 35.39
C SER A 242 14.99 -55.01 34.14
N ASP A 243 14.44 -56.14 33.68
CA ASP A 243 13.57 -56.17 32.49
C ASP A 243 12.12 -56.51 32.88
N TYR A 244 11.16 -55.85 32.25
CA TYR A 244 9.72 -56.00 32.50
C TYR A 244 8.96 -56.06 31.17
N THR A 245 7.83 -56.76 31.15
CA THR A 245 6.85 -56.66 30.06
C THR A 245 6.27 -55.24 30.04
N LEU A 246 5.63 -54.83 28.93
CA LEU A 246 4.89 -53.56 28.89
C LEU A 246 3.75 -53.47 29.94
N GLY A 247 3.34 -54.59 30.56
CA GLY A 247 2.39 -54.65 31.66
C GLY A 247 3.02 -54.60 33.07
N GLY A 248 4.35 -54.51 33.18
CA GLY A 248 5.09 -54.42 34.45
C GLY A 248 5.50 -55.75 35.09
N ASP A 249 5.01 -56.91 34.60
CA ASP A 249 5.50 -58.22 35.04
C ASP A 249 6.97 -58.41 34.65
N ALA A 250 7.79 -59.02 35.50
CA ALA A 250 9.20 -59.27 35.22
C ALA A 250 9.39 -60.10 33.92
N TYR A 251 10.29 -59.64 33.07
CA TYR A 251 10.62 -60.22 31.77
C TYR A 251 12.08 -60.68 31.73
N LEU A 252 12.38 -61.66 30.87
CA LEU A 252 13.73 -62.12 30.64
C LEU A 252 13.92 -62.28 29.13
N PRO A 253 14.64 -61.37 28.46
CA PRO A 253 14.91 -61.47 27.03
C PRO A 253 15.59 -62.80 26.70
N THR A 254 15.14 -63.40 25.60
CA THR A 254 15.55 -64.72 25.11
C THR A 254 16.28 -64.66 23.77
N GLY A 255 16.11 -63.55 23.04
CA GLY A 255 16.87 -63.15 21.87
C GLY A 255 17.80 -61.97 22.18
N THR A 256 17.96 -61.07 21.20
CA THR A 256 18.80 -59.87 21.32
C THR A 256 17.93 -58.66 21.63
N ALA A 257 18.16 -58.01 22.78
CA ALA A 257 17.57 -56.73 23.10
C ALA A 257 18.15 -55.63 22.18
N ALA A 258 17.32 -55.05 21.33
CA ALA A 258 17.64 -53.95 20.42
C ALA A 258 16.54 -52.88 20.48
N ASP A 259 16.78 -51.69 19.93
CA ASP A 259 15.73 -50.68 19.81
C ASP A 259 14.57 -51.18 18.95
N CYS A 260 13.34 -50.83 19.32
CA CYS A 260 12.13 -51.20 18.59
C CYS A 260 11.96 -50.37 17.30
N GLY A 261 12.94 -50.41 16.39
CA GLY A 261 12.79 -49.70 15.11
C GLY A 261 14.04 -49.51 14.25
N VAL A 262 14.70 -50.60 13.80
CA VAL A 262 15.01 -50.75 12.36
C VAL A 262 14.90 -52.23 11.96
N VAL A 263 13.68 -52.72 11.79
CA VAL A 263 13.48 -53.88 10.91
C VAL A 263 13.70 -53.36 9.49
N PRO A 264 14.51 -54.01 8.62
CA PRO A 264 14.70 -53.54 7.25
C PRO A 264 13.34 -53.45 6.55
N GLU A 265 12.97 -52.21 6.20
CA GLU A 265 11.61 -51.82 5.90
C GLU A 265 11.15 -52.38 4.53
N THR A 266 10.53 -53.55 4.56
CA THR A 266 9.81 -54.07 3.40
C THR A 266 8.50 -53.31 3.23
N CYS A 267 8.58 -52.21 2.47
CA CYS A 267 7.46 -51.52 1.84
C CYS A 267 6.41 -50.95 2.80
N ALA A 268 6.78 -49.93 3.57
CA ALA A 268 5.79 -48.93 3.98
C ALA A 268 5.27 -48.20 2.73
N THR A 269 3.95 -48.04 2.62
CA THR A 269 3.30 -47.32 1.51
C THR A 269 3.64 -45.84 1.60
N ALA A 270 4.65 -45.40 0.84
CA ALA A 270 4.97 -43.99 0.72
C ALA A 270 3.79 -43.26 0.05
N VAL A 271 3.37 -42.14 0.65
CA VAL A 271 2.44 -41.21 0.03
C VAL A 271 3.25 -40.01 -0.48
N GLN A 272 3.18 -39.73 -1.77
CA GLN A 272 3.75 -38.52 -2.36
C GLN A 272 2.63 -37.56 -2.74
N THR A 273 2.66 -36.33 -2.22
CA THR A 273 1.66 -35.30 -2.50
C THR A 273 2.24 -34.26 -3.45
N PHE A 274 1.56 -34.00 -4.56
CA PHE A 274 1.92 -32.99 -5.55
C PHE A 274 0.84 -31.91 -5.59
N ARG A 275 1.25 -30.64 -5.63
CA ARG A 275 0.35 -29.53 -5.96
C ARG A 275 0.19 -29.47 -7.47
N LEU A 276 -1.04 -29.58 -7.95
CA LEU A 276 -1.42 -29.53 -9.35
C LEU A 276 -2.54 -28.51 -9.54
N CYS A 277 -2.78 -28.12 -10.78
CA CYS A 277 -3.81 -27.14 -11.13
C CYS A 277 -4.86 -27.79 -12.03
N ASP A 278 -6.12 -27.42 -11.83
CA ASP A 278 -7.26 -27.90 -12.61
C ASP A 278 -7.78 -26.79 -13.52
N LEU A 279 -7.53 -26.94 -14.82
CA LEU A 279 -7.89 -25.97 -15.85
C LEU A 279 -9.36 -26.17 -16.25
N ASN A 280 -10.28 -25.86 -15.34
CA ASN A 280 -11.70 -26.08 -15.55
C ASN A 280 -12.33 -25.01 -16.48
N PRO A 281 -12.81 -25.36 -17.69
CA PRO A 281 -13.45 -24.40 -18.60
C PRO A 281 -14.80 -23.87 -18.10
N GLU A 282 -15.42 -24.52 -17.10
CA GLU A 282 -16.66 -24.06 -16.47
C GLU A 282 -16.41 -23.09 -15.30
N ALA A 283 -15.18 -22.97 -14.78
CA ALA A 283 -14.85 -22.06 -13.68
C ALA A 283 -15.14 -20.60 -14.07
N GLU A 284 -15.90 -19.88 -13.25
CA GLU A 284 -16.30 -18.50 -13.55
C GLU A 284 -15.06 -17.59 -13.80
N PRO A 285 -15.07 -16.77 -14.87
CA PRO A 285 -13.96 -15.88 -15.16
C PRO A 285 -13.81 -14.80 -14.08
N ASN A 286 -12.57 -14.41 -13.82
CA ASN A 286 -12.23 -13.28 -12.96
C ASN A 286 -12.67 -11.94 -13.61
N PRO A 287 -12.53 -10.79 -12.93
CA PRO A 287 -12.88 -9.47 -13.49
C PRO A 287 -12.17 -9.10 -14.80
N ASP A 288 -11.04 -9.75 -15.12
CA ASP A 288 -10.25 -9.54 -16.34
C ASP A 288 -10.65 -10.51 -17.48
N GLY A 289 -11.65 -11.37 -17.27
CA GLY A 289 -12.10 -12.36 -18.25
C GLY A 289 -11.27 -13.65 -18.29
N LEU A 290 -10.46 -13.91 -17.26
CA LEU A 290 -9.60 -15.10 -17.16
C LEU A 290 -10.23 -16.16 -16.25
N ARG A 291 -10.40 -17.38 -16.77
CA ARG A 291 -10.78 -18.58 -16.02
C ARG A 291 -9.51 -19.21 -15.47
N CYS A 292 -9.18 -18.92 -14.22
CA CYS A 292 -7.96 -19.39 -13.57
C CYS A 292 -8.03 -20.88 -13.24
N ALA A 293 -6.91 -21.60 -13.40
CA ALA A 293 -6.84 -22.98 -12.95
C ALA A 293 -6.91 -23.08 -11.42
N THR A 294 -7.75 -23.97 -10.90
CA THR A 294 -7.94 -24.17 -9.46
C THR A 294 -6.82 -25.06 -8.91
N PRO A 295 -6.00 -24.60 -7.95
CA PRO A 295 -4.97 -25.44 -7.35
C PRO A 295 -5.60 -26.52 -6.46
N PHE A 296 -5.08 -27.75 -6.54
CA PHE A 296 -5.49 -28.91 -5.76
C PHE A 296 -4.26 -29.78 -5.43
N LEU A 297 -4.45 -30.79 -4.58
CA LEU A 297 -3.39 -31.73 -4.17
C LEU A 297 -3.70 -33.14 -4.68
N ARG A 298 -2.74 -33.75 -5.39
CA ARG A 298 -2.79 -35.16 -5.79
C ARG A 298 -1.88 -35.99 -4.91
N HIS A 299 -2.44 -37.03 -4.27
CA HIS A 299 -1.72 -37.94 -3.38
C HIS A 299 -1.53 -39.28 -4.09
N TYR A 300 -0.28 -39.67 -4.37
CA TYR A 300 0.06 -40.98 -4.92
C TYR A 300 0.42 -41.95 -3.78
N THR A 301 -0.30 -43.06 -3.69
CA THR A 301 0.02 -44.22 -2.84
C THR A 301 0.70 -45.30 -3.67
N TYR A 302 1.94 -45.64 -3.33
CA TYR A 302 2.72 -46.69 -4.00
C TYR A 302 2.58 -48.03 -3.26
N ASP A 303 2.16 -49.06 -4.00
CA ASP A 303 2.07 -50.44 -3.52
C ASP A 303 3.39 -51.22 -3.71
N CYS A 304 3.49 -52.35 -3.02
CA CYS A 304 4.71 -53.19 -2.95
C CYS A 304 5.16 -53.78 -4.29
N ASP A 305 4.33 -53.74 -5.33
CA ASP A 305 4.62 -54.21 -6.68
C ASP A 305 5.03 -53.09 -7.65
N GLY A 306 5.12 -51.84 -7.16
CA GLY A 306 5.40 -50.66 -7.96
C GLY A 306 4.18 -50.08 -8.69
N SER A 307 2.97 -50.60 -8.45
CA SER A 307 1.75 -49.92 -8.89
C SER A 307 1.48 -48.69 -8.01
N ALA A 308 0.95 -47.64 -8.63
CA ALA A 308 0.57 -46.41 -7.96
C ALA A 308 -0.94 -46.19 -8.11
N THR A 309 -1.60 -45.93 -6.99
CA THR A 309 -2.96 -45.38 -6.95
C THR A 309 -2.89 -43.90 -6.59
N PHE A 310 -3.89 -43.12 -6.96
CA PHE A 310 -3.97 -41.73 -6.52
C PHE A 310 -5.38 -41.34 -6.07
N TYR A 311 -5.45 -40.33 -5.22
CA TYR A 311 -6.67 -39.59 -4.92
C TYR A 311 -6.35 -38.09 -4.88
N ASP A 312 -7.35 -37.27 -5.24
CA ASP A 312 -7.21 -35.82 -5.33
C ASP A 312 -8.00 -35.16 -4.18
N THR A 313 -7.44 -34.10 -3.60
CA THR A 313 -8.08 -33.28 -2.57
C THR A 313 -7.94 -31.80 -2.88
N GLU A 314 -8.75 -30.97 -2.25
CA GLU A 314 -8.54 -29.53 -2.16
C GLU A 314 -7.18 -29.22 -1.47
N MET A 315 -6.81 -27.94 -1.45
CA MET A 315 -5.58 -27.46 -0.82
C MET A 315 -5.52 -27.68 0.71
N ASP A 316 -6.63 -28.10 1.33
CA ASP A 316 -6.68 -28.53 2.74
C ASP A 316 -6.07 -29.93 2.98
N GLY A 317 -5.77 -30.68 1.91
CA GLY A 317 -5.24 -32.04 1.97
C GLY A 317 -6.26 -33.12 2.38
N SER A 318 -7.54 -32.78 2.50
CA SER A 318 -8.55 -33.65 3.14
C SER A 318 -9.89 -33.74 2.41
N THR A 319 -10.34 -32.65 1.79
CA THR A 319 -11.63 -32.58 1.10
C THR A 319 -11.49 -33.14 -0.32
N PRO A 320 -12.21 -34.20 -0.74
CA PRO A 320 -11.99 -34.82 -2.06
C PRO A 320 -12.27 -33.85 -3.23
N TYR A 321 -11.34 -33.78 -4.17
CA TYR A 321 -11.43 -32.98 -5.39
C TYR A 321 -11.56 -33.89 -6.62
N MET A 322 -12.15 -33.40 -7.71
CA MET A 322 -12.26 -34.15 -8.96
C MET A 322 -11.93 -33.22 -10.15
N PRO A 323 -10.67 -33.20 -10.62
CA PRO A 323 -10.25 -32.26 -11.65
C PRO A 323 -10.85 -32.59 -13.01
N VAL A 324 -11.10 -31.53 -13.80
CA VAL A 324 -11.54 -31.60 -15.20
C VAL A 324 -10.34 -31.77 -16.14
N GLU A 325 -9.33 -30.92 -16.02
CA GLU A 325 -8.10 -30.99 -16.80
C GLU A 325 -6.88 -30.69 -15.92
N VAL A 326 -6.07 -31.72 -15.68
CA VAL A 326 -4.91 -31.62 -14.78
C VAL A 326 -3.70 -31.05 -15.52
N VAL A 327 -3.23 -29.90 -15.06
CA VAL A 327 -2.04 -29.21 -15.53
C VAL A 327 -1.06 -28.95 -14.38
N ASP A 328 0.20 -28.70 -14.71
CA ASP A 328 1.16 -28.16 -13.74
C ASP A 328 0.76 -26.71 -13.37
N CYS A 329 0.86 -26.35 -12.10
CA CYS A 329 0.62 -24.98 -11.66
C CYS A 329 1.79 -24.04 -12.02
N GLY A 330 3.03 -24.54 -12.03
CA GLY A 330 4.22 -23.68 -11.94
C GLY A 330 4.17 -22.71 -10.75
N ASP A 331 4.88 -21.59 -10.87
CA ASP A 331 4.86 -20.50 -9.88
C ASP A 331 3.59 -19.63 -9.94
N SER A 332 2.78 -19.74 -11.00
CA SER A 332 1.58 -18.92 -11.22
C SER A 332 0.54 -19.70 -12.01
N PRO A 333 -0.69 -19.91 -11.49
CA PRO A 333 -1.68 -20.78 -12.11
C PRO A 333 -1.94 -20.41 -13.58
N PRO A 334 -1.92 -21.36 -14.52
CA PRO A 334 -2.35 -21.10 -15.90
C PRO A 334 -3.82 -20.69 -15.92
N SER A 335 -4.24 -20.03 -17.00
CA SER A 335 -5.63 -19.60 -17.19
C SER A 335 -6.12 -19.89 -18.60
N LEU A 336 -7.44 -19.86 -18.79
CA LEU A 336 -8.08 -19.72 -20.09
C LEU A 336 -8.63 -18.31 -20.24
N ARG A 337 -8.37 -17.63 -21.36
CA ARG A 337 -9.05 -16.39 -21.76
C ARG A 337 -10.23 -16.73 -22.67
N GLU A 338 -11.34 -16.04 -22.49
CA GLU A 338 -12.47 -16.07 -23.43
C GLU A 338 -12.19 -15.21 -24.66
N GLN A 339 -12.00 -15.85 -25.82
CA GLN A 339 -11.90 -15.19 -27.11
C GLN A 339 -13.28 -15.16 -27.78
N VAL A 340 -13.93 -13.99 -27.78
CA VAL A 340 -15.32 -13.83 -28.22
C VAL A 340 -15.43 -13.70 -29.73
N TRP A 341 -16.39 -14.38 -30.34
CA TRP A 341 -16.75 -14.25 -31.75
C TRP A 341 -18.00 -13.40 -31.89
N ASN A 342 -17.92 -12.35 -32.71
CA ASN A 342 -18.99 -11.37 -32.92
C ASN A 342 -19.74 -11.65 -34.22
N THR A 343 -21.06 -11.40 -34.23
CA THR A 343 -21.86 -11.40 -35.47
C THR A 343 -21.46 -10.21 -36.34
N VAL A 344 -20.84 -10.49 -37.50
CA VAL A 344 -20.38 -9.49 -38.49
C VAL A 344 -21.49 -9.11 -39.46
N SER A 345 -22.31 -10.07 -39.88
CA SER A 345 -23.44 -9.81 -40.79
C SER A 345 -24.54 -10.86 -40.68
N VAL A 346 -25.76 -10.48 -41.05
CA VAL A 346 -26.92 -11.36 -41.13
C VAL A 346 -27.54 -11.21 -42.51
N ALA A 347 -27.74 -12.31 -43.22
CA ALA A 347 -28.37 -12.35 -44.54
C ALA A 347 -29.45 -13.44 -44.59
N ALA A 348 -30.49 -13.24 -45.39
CA ALA A 348 -31.41 -14.35 -45.72
C ALA A 348 -30.67 -15.40 -46.56
N ASP A 349 -30.91 -16.70 -46.31
CA ASP A 349 -30.34 -17.78 -47.10
C ASP A 349 -30.95 -17.74 -48.52
N PRO A 350 -30.16 -17.49 -49.58
CA PRO A 350 -30.68 -17.39 -50.94
C PRO A 350 -31.22 -18.72 -51.49
N ALA A 351 -30.96 -19.86 -50.81
CA ALA A 351 -31.55 -21.14 -51.15
C ALA A 351 -32.96 -21.34 -50.57
N ASP A 352 -33.38 -20.56 -49.57
CA ASP A 352 -34.68 -20.68 -48.93
C ASP A 352 -35.74 -19.77 -49.59
N ALA A 353 -36.59 -20.38 -50.41
CA ALA A 353 -37.72 -19.71 -51.04
C ALA A 353 -38.86 -19.32 -50.07
N THR A 354 -38.83 -19.76 -48.80
CA THR A 354 -39.82 -19.40 -47.78
C THR A 354 -39.48 -18.11 -47.03
N GLY A 355 -38.20 -17.71 -47.02
CA GLY A 355 -37.71 -16.54 -46.29
C GLY A 355 -37.66 -16.71 -44.76
N ALA A 356 -37.65 -17.95 -44.27
CA ALA A 356 -37.54 -18.28 -42.84
C ALA A 356 -36.09 -18.60 -42.40
N THR A 357 -35.17 -18.73 -43.35
CA THR A 357 -33.78 -19.15 -43.13
C THR A 357 -32.81 -17.98 -43.29
N PHE A 358 -31.88 -17.87 -42.36
CA PHE A 358 -30.89 -16.80 -42.29
C PHE A 358 -29.49 -17.38 -42.05
N ILE A 359 -28.47 -16.75 -42.64
CA ILE A 359 -27.06 -17.04 -42.45
C ILE A 359 -26.47 -15.87 -41.67
N TYR A 360 -25.98 -16.16 -40.46
CA TYR A 360 -25.24 -15.24 -39.63
C TYR A 360 -23.75 -15.52 -39.88
N THR A 361 -23.00 -14.52 -40.30
CA THR A 361 -21.53 -14.61 -40.37
C THR A 361 -20.96 -14.10 -39.07
N VAL A 362 -20.16 -14.91 -38.40
CA VAL A 362 -19.41 -14.57 -37.21
C VAL A 362 -17.92 -14.48 -37.53
N SER A 363 -17.19 -13.60 -36.83
CA SER A 363 -15.73 -13.61 -36.83
C SER A 363 -15.21 -13.58 -35.41
N ASP A 364 -14.04 -14.17 -35.22
CA ASP A 364 -13.25 -13.94 -34.03
C ASP A 364 -12.97 -12.43 -33.84
N SER A 365 -12.90 -11.96 -32.60
CA SER A 365 -12.66 -10.55 -32.27
C SER A 365 -11.19 -10.15 -32.27
N GLU A 366 -10.28 -11.09 -32.00
CA GLU A 366 -8.83 -10.86 -31.99
C GLU A 366 -8.18 -11.25 -33.33
N ASP A 367 -8.71 -12.26 -34.03
CA ASP A 367 -8.35 -12.61 -35.41
C ASP A 367 -9.55 -12.53 -36.37
N PRO A 368 -9.93 -11.34 -36.85
CA PRO A 368 -11.05 -11.17 -37.80
C PRO A 368 -10.89 -11.90 -39.14
N THR A 369 -9.76 -12.57 -39.41
CA THR A 369 -9.61 -13.46 -40.58
C THR A 369 -10.24 -14.82 -40.37
N GLN A 370 -10.43 -15.24 -39.11
CA GLN A 370 -11.19 -16.43 -38.74
C GLN A 370 -12.68 -16.10 -38.75
N THR A 371 -13.36 -16.53 -39.82
CA THR A 371 -14.80 -16.34 -40.01
C THR A 371 -15.51 -17.69 -40.10
N GLY A 372 -16.65 -17.79 -39.44
CA GLY A 372 -17.56 -18.93 -39.51
C GLY A 372 -18.99 -18.47 -39.82
N THR A 373 -19.85 -19.43 -40.12
CA THR A 373 -21.27 -19.18 -40.40
C THR A 373 -22.18 -20.01 -39.51
N VAL A 374 -23.33 -19.43 -39.16
CA VAL A 374 -24.42 -20.10 -38.46
C VAL A 374 -25.64 -20.01 -39.34
N LYS A 375 -26.17 -21.17 -39.76
CA LYS A 375 -27.44 -21.23 -40.47
C LYS A 375 -28.56 -21.37 -39.43
N MET A 376 -29.47 -20.41 -39.40
CA MET A 376 -30.65 -20.45 -38.57
C MET A 376 -31.91 -20.57 -39.43
N THR A 377 -32.69 -21.63 -39.20
CA THR A 377 -33.98 -21.88 -39.85
C THR A 377 -35.10 -21.66 -38.84
N ALA A 378 -35.92 -20.64 -39.03
CA ALA A 378 -37.14 -20.46 -38.25
C ALA A 378 -38.30 -21.31 -38.81
N SER A 379 -39.28 -21.65 -37.98
CA SER A 379 -40.48 -22.38 -38.41
C SER A 379 -41.45 -21.55 -39.27
N GLU A 380 -41.26 -20.24 -39.32
CA GLU A 380 -42.00 -19.28 -40.14
C GLU A 380 -41.11 -18.07 -40.47
N PRO A 381 -41.38 -17.31 -41.56
CA PRO A 381 -40.63 -16.10 -41.90
C PRO A 381 -40.87 -14.98 -40.87
N PRO A 382 -39.88 -14.09 -40.64
CA PRO A 382 -40.01 -13.00 -39.67
C PRO A 382 -41.12 -12.03 -40.07
N GLY A 383 -41.90 -11.59 -39.09
CA GLY A 383 -43.00 -10.66 -39.30
C GLY A 383 -44.17 -10.86 -38.33
N GLY A 384 -45.22 -10.05 -38.54
CA GLY A 384 -46.38 -9.93 -37.66
C GLY A 384 -46.05 -9.16 -36.38
N GLY A 385 -46.79 -8.08 -36.08
CA GLY A 385 -46.72 -7.34 -34.80
C GLY A 385 -45.38 -6.63 -34.51
N CYS A 386 -44.33 -7.41 -34.26
CA CYS A 386 -42.98 -6.98 -33.91
C CYS A 386 -42.39 -6.04 -34.95
N THR A 387 -41.92 -4.88 -34.50
CA THR A 387 -41.19 -3.94 -35.36
C THR A 387 -39.78 -4.45 -35.59
N THR A 388 -39.35 -4.54 -36.86
CA THR A 388 -38.01 -5.03 -37.20
C THR A 388 -36.92 -4.10 -36.67
N SER A 389 -36.03 -4.62 -35.83
CA SER A 389 -34.73 -4.00 -35.60
C SER A 389 -33.94 -3.98 -36.92
N PRO A 390 -33.18 -2.93 -37.24
CA PRO A 390 -32.45 -2.84 -38.51
C PRO A 390 -31.27 -3.83 -38.64
N THR A 391 -30.87 -4.51 -37.55
CA THR A 391 -29.67 -5.37 -37.49
C THR A 391 -29.95 -6.86 -37.35
N ALA A 392 -31.15 -7.27 -36.93
CA ALA A 392 -31.51 -8.67 -36.77
C ALA A 392 -33.00 -8.90 -37.13
N PRO A 393 -33.33 -10.04 -37.78
CA PRO A 393 -34.72 -10.43 -37.99
C PRO A 393 -35.44 -10.72 -36.65
N VAL A 394 -36.73 -10.41 -36.59
CA VAL A 394 -37.56 -10.49 -35.38
C VAL A 394 -38.82 -11.31 -35.66
N TRP A 395 -39.21 -12.18 -34.72
CA TRP A 395 -40.37 -13.06 -34.83
C TRP A 395 -41.32 -12.88 -33.65
N ASN A 396 -42.60 -13.25 -33.86
CA ASN A 396 -43.52 -13.45 -32.74
C ASN A 396 -43.18 -14.74 -31.98
N ALA A 397 -43.71 -14.86 -30.77
CA ALA A 397 -43.85 -16.15 -30.10
C ALA A 397 -44.67 -17.17 -30.91
N GLY A 398 -44.36 -18.46 -30.71
CA GLY A 398 -44.85 -19.59 -31.49
C GLY A 398 -43.80 -20.13 -32.46
N VAL A 399 -42.77 -19.33 -32.77
CA VAL A 399 -41.64 -19.72 -33.62
C VAL A 399 -40.73 -20.75 -32.93
N THR A 400 -40.18 -21.67 -33.72
CA THR A 400 -39.06 -22.53 -33.36
C THR A 400 -37.88 -22.26 -34.29
N PHE A 401 -36.70 -22.05 -33.72
CA PHE A 401 -35.43 -21.90 -34.43
C PHE A 401 -34.68 -23.24 -34.41
N VAL A 402 -34.16 -23.65 -35.56
CA VAL A 402 -33.11 -24.67 -35.69
C VAL A 402 -31.83 -23.95 -36.09
N ILE A 403 -30.75 -24.19 -35.34
CA ILE A 403 -29.50 -23.44 -35.43
C ILE A 403 -28.40 -24.46 -35.74
N GLU A 404 -27.74 -24.28 -36.87
CA GLU A 404 -26.73 -25.17 -37.44
C GLU A 404 -25.43 -24.36 -37.63
N PRO A 405 -24.49 -24.37 -36.65
CA PRO A 405 -23.16 -23.81 -36.83
C PRO A 405 -22.40 -24.60 -37.91
N ASP A 406 -21.56 -23.95 -38.71
CA ASP A 406 -20.75 -24.65 -39.70
C ASP A 406 -19.55 -25.41 -39.07
N ALA A 407 -18.83 -26.17 -39.90
CA ALA A 407 -17.70 -26.97 -39.43
C ALA A 407 -16.52 -26.14 -38.89
N THR A 408 -16.36 -24.89 -39.32
CA THR A 408 -15.32 -23.98 -38.80
C THR A 408 -15.67 -23.57 -37.37
N VAL A 409 -16.93 -23.18 -37.15
CA VAL A 409 -17.44 -22.82 -35.82
C VAL A 409 -17.41 -24.02 -34.88
N GLN A 410 -17.86 -25.20 -35.33
CA GLN A 410 -17.80 -26.44 -34.54
C GLN A 410 -16.38 -26.90 -34.19
N GLN A 411 -15.37 -26.52 -34.99
CA GLN A 411 -13.98 -26.91 -34.77
C GLN A 411 -13.23 -25.94 -33.86
N LEU A 412 -13.50 -24.64 -33.96
CA LEU A 412 -12.73 -23.59 -33.29
C LEU A 412 -13.37 -23.12 -31.99
N ALA A 413 -14.70 -22.94 -31.96
CA ALA A 413 -15.38 -22.48 -30.76
C ALA A 413 -15.52 -23.60 -29.71
N THR A 414 -15.25 -23.25 -28.46
CA THR A 414 -15.43 -24.13 -27.30
C THR A 414 -16.87 -24.08 -26.79
N VAL A 415 -17.55 -22.94 -26.92
CA VAL A 415 -18.94 -22.73 -26.49
C VAL A 415 -19.73 -21.98 -27.56
N LEU A 416 -20.93 -22.47 -27.87
CA LEU A 416 -21.98 -21.75 -28.60
C LEU A 416 -22.86 -21.02 -27.59
N ARG A 417 -23.00 -19.70 -27.71
CA ARG A 417 -23.98 -18.90 -26.97
C ARG A 417 -25.09 -18.44 -27.91
N VAL A 418 -26.32 -18.84 -27.62
CA VAL A 418 -27.51 -18.30 -28.31
C VAL A 418 -28.13 -17.24 -27.42
N ASP A 419 -28.24 -16.02 -27.93
CA ASP A 419 -28.84 -14.89 -27.23
C ASP A 419 -30.29 -14.73 -27.68
N ALA A 420 -31.23 -14.85 -26.75
CA ALA A 420 -32.63 -14.50 -26.97
C ALA A 420 -32.88 -13.08 -26.48
N ILE A 421 -32.72 -12.10 -27.38
CA ILE A 421 -33.00 -10.68 -27.14
C ILE A 421 -34.52 -10.49 -27.17
N ASP A 422 -35.02 -9.55 -26.36
CA ASP A 422 -36.44 -9.18 -26.22
C ASP A 422 -37.24 -10.23 -25.41
N TRP A 423 -36.59 -10.92 -24.47
CA TRP A 423 -37.20 -11.99 -23.69
C TRP A 423 -38.13 -11.46 -22.60
N ASP A 424 -39.41 -11.40 -22.92
CA ASP A 424 -40.43 -10.82 -22.05
C ASP A 424 -40.83 -11.68 -20.83
N GLY A 425 -41.31 -11.03 -19.76
CA GLY A 425 -41.82 -11.66 -18.53
C GLY A 425 -43.15 -12.42 -18.69
N PHE A 426 -43.60 -12.64 -19.92
CA PHE A 426 -44.72 -13.51 -20.31
C PHE A 426 -44.31 -14.49 -21.43
N GLU A 427 -43.02 -14.62 -21.70
CA GLU A 427 -42.44 -15.55 -22.66
C GLU A 427 -41.61 -16.65 -21.99
N ASP A 428 -41.72 -17.85 -22.56
CA ASP A 428 -40.78 -18.92 -22.32
C ASP A 428 -39.84 -19.12 -23.51
N LYS A 429 -38.61 -19.51 -23.19
CA LYS A 429 -37.72 -20.20 -24.12
C LYS A 429 -37.75 -21.69 -23.78
N PHE A 430 -37.80 -22.58 -24.77
CA PHE A 430 -37.91 -24.02 -24.55
C PHE A 430 -37.23 -24.86 -25.63
N ILE A 431 -36.80 -26.07 -25.28
CA ILE A 431 -36.31 -27.05 -26.26
C ILE A 431 -37.51 -27.83 -26.82
N PRO A 432 -37.75 -27.84 -28.15
CA PRO A 432 -38.94 -28.45 -28.74
C PRO A 432 -38.91 -29.99 -28.65
N SER A 433 -40.09 -30.60 -28.55
CA SER A 433 -40.23 -32.05 -28.50
C SER A 433 -40.18 -32.67 -29.90
N GLY A 434 -39.25 -33.60 -30.10
CA GLY A 434 -38.87 -34.15 -31.40
C GLY A 434 -37.56 -33.53 -31.87
N GLY A 435 -36.48 -34.31 -31.74
CA GLY A 435 -35.13 -33.91 -32.13
C GLY A 435 -34.91 -33.80 -33.64
N PRO A 436 -33.65 -33.79 -34.11
CA PRO A 436 -33.35 -33.81 -35.53
C PRO A 436 -34.00 -35.01 -36.23
N ALA A 437 -34.19 -34.91 -37.56
CA ALA A 437 -34.97 -35.86 -38.37
C ALA A 437 -34.50 -37.35 -38.31
N SER A 438 -33.36 -37.62 -37.67
CA SER A 438 -32.84 -38.94 -37.30
C SER A 438 -33.50 -39.58 -36.07
N GLY A 439 -34.36 -38.86 -35.33
CA GLY A 439 -35.14 -39.40 -34.20
C GLY A 439 -34.48 -39.27 -32.82
N GLY A 440 -33.49 -38.39 -32.67
CA GLY A 440 -32.87 -38.08 -31.37
C GLY A 440 -33.70 -37.12 -30.50
N THR A 441 -33.09 -36.66 -29.41
CA THR A 441 -33.49 -35.45 -28.67
C THR A 441 -32.55 -34.30 -29.04
N TRP A 442 -33.04 -33.06 -29.03
CA TRP A 442 -32.17 -31.88 -29.15
C TRP A 442 -31.27 -31.75 -27.91
N PRO A 443 -30.04 -31.21 -28.04
CA PRO A 443 -29.22 -30.83 -26.89
C PRO A 443 -29.96 -29.82 -26.01
N VAL A 444 -29.78 -29.95 -24.70
CA VAL A 444 -30.20 -28.95 -23.71
C VAL A 444 -28.98 -28.06 -23.44
N PRO A 445 -29.13 -26.73 -23.28
CA PRO A 445 -28.02 -25.87 -22.88
C PRO A 445 -27.50 -26.27 -21.51
N ASP A 446 -26.17 -26.28 -21.35
CA ASP A 446 -25.51 -26.64 -20.08
C ASP A 446 -25.72 -25.53 -19.04
N ARG A 447 -25.77 -24.27 -19.51
CA ARG A 447 -25.96 -23.08 -18.68
C ARG A 447 -26.96 -22.12 -19.35
N VAL A 448 -27.79 -21.48 -18.53
CA VAL A 448 -28.67 -20.38 -18.95
C VAL A 448 -28.50 -19.22 -18.00
N GLU A 449 -28.30 -18.02 -18.55
CA GLU A 449 -28.17 -16.76 -17.82
C GLU A 449 -29.18 -15.74 -18.34
N SER A 450 -29.34 -14.65 -17.58
CA SER A 450 -30.29 -13.59 -17.90
C SER A 450 -29.94 -12.31 -17.15
N ALA A 451 -29.87 -11.19 -17.86
CA ALA A 451 -29.48 -9.89 -17.29
C ALA A 451 -30.42 -9.41 -16.16
N LEU A 452 -31.71 -9.76 -16.24
CA LEU A 452 -32.73 -9.43 -15.23
C LEU A 452 -33.28 -10.68 -14.50
N GLY A 453 -32.58 -11.81 -14.60
CA GLY A 453 -32.95 -13.09 -13.97
C GLY A 453 -34.02 -13.90 -14.73
N HIS A 454 -34.10 -15.19 -14.40
CA HIS A 454 -35.04 -16.14 -14.99
C HIS A 454 -35.45 -17.22 -13.98
N THR A 455 -36.44 -18.05 -14.33
CA THR A 455 -36.83 -19.23 -13.55
C THR A 455 -36.94 -20.47 -14.44
N ASN A 456 -36.56 -21.63 -13.90
CA ASN A 456 -36.66 -22.92 -14.57
C ASN A 456 -38.08 -23.48 -14.37
N VAL A 457 -38.89 -23.51 -15.44
CA VAL A 457 -40.23 -24.12 -15.42
C VAL A 457 -40.13 -25.64 -15.57
N THR A 458 -39.21 -26.11 -16.40
CA THR A 458 -38.73 -27.50 -16.49
C THR A 458 -37.25 -27.50 -16.88
N PRO A 459 -36.53 -28.64 -16.85
CA PRO A 459 -35.15 -28.72 -17.36
C PRO A 459 -34.96 -28.38 -18.85
N THR A 460 -36.05 -28.11 -19.57
CA THR A 460 -36.06 -27.76 -21.00
C THR A 460 -36.91 -26.53 -21.30
N ARG A 461 -37.25 -25.73 -20.28
CA ARG A 461 -38.16 -24.57 -20.38
C ARG A 461 -37.82 -23.52 -19.30
N TRP A 462 -37.49 -22.32 -19.75
CA TRP A 462 -37.08 -21.19 -18.93
C TRP A 462 -38.09 -20.05 -19.11
N HIS A 463 -38.33 -19.28 -18.06
CA HIS A 463 -39.25 -18.12 -18.05
C HIS A 463 -38.54 -16.86 -17.51
N SER A 464 -38.68 -15.72 -18.18
CA SER A 464 -38.04 -14.47 -17.77
C SER A 464 -38.69 -13.90 -16.50
N LEU A 465 -37.93 -13.19 -15.66
CA LEU A 465 -38.48 -12.44 -14.51
C LEU A 465 -38.84 -10.99 -14.85
N ALA A 466 -38.48 -10.49 -16.04
CA ALA A 466 -38.70 -9.11 -16.46
C ALA A 466 -39.00 -8.99 -17.96
N SER A 467 -39.58 -7.86 -18.36
CA SER A 467 -39.72 -7.48 -19.77
C SER A 467 -38.41 -6.97 -20.37
N ASP A 468 -38.33 -6.96 -21.71
CA ASP A 468 -37.17 -6.49 -22.49
C ASP A 468 -35.83 -7.17 -22.11
N ASN A 469 -35.87 -8.39 -21.57
CA ASN A 469 -34.70 -9.08 -21.04
C ASN A 469 -33.83 -9.68 -22.16
N THR A 470 -32.61 -10.11 -21.84
CA THR A 470 -31.80 -10.95 -22.74
C THR A 470 -31.41 -12.23 -22.01
N GLY A 471 -31.78 -13.36 -22.60
CA GLY A 471 -31.40 -14.69 -22.12
C GLY A 471 -30.21 -15.23 -22.90
N HIS A 472 -29.19 -15.72 -22.21
CA HIS A 472 -27.99 -16.31 -22.80
C HIS A 472 -28.02 -17.83 -22.58
N PHE A 473 -28.04 -18.61 -23.66
CA PHE A 473 -28.15 -20.06 -23.63
C PHE A 473 -26.86 -20.68 -24.15
N TYR A 474 -26.09 -21.35 -23.28
CA TYR A 474 -24.75 -21.85 -23.57
C TYR A 474 -24.75 -23.34 -23.87
N PHE A 475 -24.01 -23.74 -24.90
CA PHE A 475 -23.82 -25.13 -25.33
C PHE A 475 -22.33 -25.40 -25.53
N SER A 476 -21.76 -26.23 -24.67
CA SER A 476 -20.34 -26.58 -24.60
C SER A 476 -20.02 -27.65 -25.66
N GLY A 477 -18.95 -27.44 -26.42
CA GLY A 477 -18.67 -28.23 -27.62
C GLY A 477 -19.77 -28.05 -28.68
N PRO A 478 -19.76 -26.95 -29.46
CA PRO A 478 -20.87 -26.52 -30.31
C PRO A 478 -21.50 -27.67 -31.11
N PRO A 479 -22.72 -28.10 -30.76
CA PRO A 479 -23.34 -29.26 -31.39
C PRO A 479 -23.68 -28.96 -32.85
N ALA A 480 -23.68 -30.01 -33.68
CA ALA A 480 -23.97 -29.90 -35.11
C ALA A 480 -25.31 -29.23 -35.44
N ALA A 481 -26.30 -29.33 -34.53
CA ALA A 481 -27.49 -28.49 -34.54
C ALA A 481 -28.16 -28.44 -33.15
N VAL A 482 -28.74 -27.29 -32.79
CA VAL A 482 -29.67 -27.11 -31.64
C VAL A 482 -31.00 -26.55 -32.09
N ALA A 483 -32.02 -26.68 -31.26
CA ALA A 483 -33.30 -26.03 -31.49
C ALA A 483 -33.86 -25.36 -30.24
N MET A 484 -34.43 -24.17 -30.42
CA MET A 484 -35.04 -23.38 -29.36
C MET A 484 -36.35 -22.76 -29.86
N GLY A 485 -37.43 -22.95 -29.11
CA GLY A 485 -38.72 -22.32 -29.35
C GLY A 485 -38.94 -21.12 -28.45
N ASN A 486 -39.66 -20.12 -28.97
CA ASN A 486 -40.23 -19.04 -28.17
C ASN A 486 -41.74 -19.25 -28.01
N ARG A 487 -42.27 -19.08 -26.81
CA ARG A 487 -43.69 -19.29 -26.49
C ARG A 487 -44.22 -18.18 -25.60
N ASN A 488 -45.37 -17.60 -25.96
CA ASN A 488 -46.09 -16.66 -25.11
C ASN A 488 -47.02 -17.45 -24.19
N ASP A 489 -46.85 -17.31 -22.89
CA ASP A 489 -47.64 -18.01 -21.86
C ASP A 489 -48.77 -17.15 -21.27
N GLY A 490 -48.92 -15.90 -21.73
CA GLY A 490 -50.11 -15.09 -21.49
C GLY A 490 -49.86 -13.61 -21.25
N GLY A 491 -49.49 -12.86 -22.29
CA GLY A 491 -49.40 -11.40 -22.21
C GLY A 491 -48.95 -10.74 -23.51
N GLY A 492 -49.23 -9.45 -23.66
CA GLY A 492 -48.57 -8.56 -24.62
C GLY A 492 -48.52 -9.00 -26.10
N LEU A 493 -47.56 -8.38 -26.80
CA LEU A 493 -47.02 -8.83 -28.07
C LEU A 493 -45.64 -9.39 -27.73
N ALA A 494 -45.44 -10.67 -27.96
CA ALA A 494 -44.25 -11.41 -27.56
C ALA A 494 -43.30 -11.52 -28.76
N CYS A 495 -42.14 -10.88 -28.66
CA CYS A 495 -41.17 -10.72 -29.75
C CYS A 495 -39.83 -11.34 -29.36
N VAL A 496 -39.11 -11.89 -30.34
CA VAL A 496 -37.75 -12.41 -30.10
C VAL A 496 -36.84 -12.13 -31.28
N ALA A 497 -35.62 -11.68 -30.97
CA ALA A 497 -34.54 -11.52 -31.92
C ALA A 497 -33.36 -12.44 -31.50
N PRO A 498 -33.18 -13.61 -32.13
CA PRO A 498 -32.03 -14.46 -31.86
C PRO A 498 -30.74 -13.84 -32.41
N ALA A 499 -29.71 -13.81 -31.56
CA ALA A 499 -28.34 -13.51 -31.93
C ALA A 499 -27.39 -14.63 -31.46
N PHE A 500 -26.16 -14.63 -31.97
CA PHE A 500 -25.17 -15.67 -31.68
C PHE A 500 -23.84 -15.04 -31.26
N GLY A 501 -23.30 -15.56 -30.17
CA GLY A 501 -21.91 -15.41 -29.78
C GLY A 501 -21.24 -16.78 -29.77
N PHE A 502 -19.94 -16.82 -30.00
CA PHE A 502 -19.14 -18.00 -29.71
C PHE A 502 -17.98 -17.62 -28.81
N ILE A 503 -17.54 -18.54 -27.98
CA ILE A 503 -16.38 -18.38 -27.12
C ILE A 503 -15.40 -19.47 -27.50
N THR A 504 -14.21 -19.08 -27.90
CA THR A 504 -13.05 -19.97 -27.99
C THR A 504 -12.24 -19.77 -26.72
N LEU A 505 -12.03 -20.83 -25.95
CA LEU A 505 -11.15 -20.80 -24.79
C LEU A 505 -9.72 -21.01 -25.28
N VAL A 506 -8.89 -19.97 -25.15
CA VAL A 506 -7.47 -20.02 -25.48
C VAL A 506 -6.62 -19.91 -24.22
N PRO A 507 -5.37 -20.41 -24.21
CA PRO A 507 -4.44 -20.16 -23.11
C PRO A 507 -4.32 -18.67 -22.81
N GLY A 508 -4.72 -18.27 -21.61
CA GLY A 508 -4.56 -16.91 -21.11
C GLY A 508 -3.20 -16.70 -20.45
N PRO A 509 -2.85 -15.45 -20.09
CA PRO A 509 -1.70 -15.19 -19.22
C PRO A 509 -1.91 -15.86 -17.85
N PRO A 510 -0.83 -16.15 -17.09
CA PRO A 510 -0.97 -16.70 -15.74
C PRO A 510 -1.85 -15.82 -14.85
N CYS A 511 -2.73 -16.44 -14.07
CA CYS A 511 -3.55 -15.71 -13.10
C CYS A 511 -2.68 -15.21 -11.94
N GLY A 512 -2.82 -13.92 -11.62
CA GLY A 512 -1.87 -13.20 -10.76
C GLY A 512 -0.71 -12.57 -11.54
N GLY A 513 -0.89 -12.31 -12.84
CA GLY A 513 0.16 -11.75 -13.69
C GLY A 513 0.79 -10.46 -13.14
N CYS A 514 2.09 -10.29 -13.40
CA CYS A 514 2.87 -9.09 -13.07
C CYS A 514 2.48 -7.87 -13.94
N GLN A 515 1.19 -7.57 -14.02
CA GLN A 515 0.71 -6.33 -14.61
C GLN A 515 0.77 -5.23 -13.55
N ASN A 516 1.99 -4.75 -13.27
CA ASN A 516 2.18 -3.67 -12.31
C ASN A 516 1.57 -2.37 -12.90
N CYS A 517 0.38 -2.04 -12.41
CA CYS A 517 -0.35 -0.82 -12.76
C CYS A 517 -0.18 0.22 -11.66
N GLU A 518 0.80 1.10 -11.78
CA GLU A 518 0.90 2.26 -10.89
C GLU A 518 -0.05 3.38 -11.32
N THR A 519 -0.48 4.20 -10.36
CA THR A 519 -1.26 5.42 -10.63
C THR A 519 -0.50 6.63 -10.09
N LEU A 520 0.02 7.44 -11.00
CA LEU A 520 0.83 8.62 -10.71
C LEU A 520 -0.04 9.87 -10.67
N VAL A 521 0.13 10.72 -9.65
CA VAL A 521 -0.41 12.09 -9.66
C VAL A 521 0.55 12.98 -10.45
N LEU A 522 0.14 13.39 -11.65
CA LEU A 522 0.95 14.20 -12.54
C LEU A 522 0.31 15.56 -12.80
N CYS A 523 1.14 16.55 -13.12
CA CYS A 523 0.74 17.92 -13.36
C CYS A 523 0.86 18.25 -14.85
N ASP A 524 -0.22 18.75 -15.44
CA ASP A 524 -0.23 19.30 -16.79
C ASP A 524 0.25 20.75 -16.78
N VAL A 525 1.54 20.95 -17.04
CA VAL A 525 2.12 22.29 -17.13
C VAL A 525 1.81 22.88 -18.51
N SER A 526 0.68 23.58 -18.61
CA SER A 526 0.30 24.31 -19.81
C SER A 526 1.38 25.29 -20.25
N THR A 527 1.89 25.08 -21.47
CA THR A 527 2.72 26.06 -22.17
C THR A 527 1.89 27.18 -22.83
N MET A 528 0.56 27.05 -22.86
CA MET A 528 -0.32 28.09 -23.36
C MET A 528 -0.42 29.24 -22.36
N PRO A 529 -0.26 30.50 -22.80
CA PRO A 529 -0.31 31.66 -21.91
C PRO A 529 -1.72 31.84 -21.29
N PRO A 530 -1.83 32.45 -20.10
CA PRO A 530 -3.11 32.80 -19.52
C PRO A 530 -3.95 33.67 -20.47
N VAL A 531 -5.20 33.28 -20.73
CA VAL A 531 -6.10 34.01 -21.63
C VAL A 531 -7.10 34.80 -20.81
N ALA A 532 -7.22 36.10 -21.10
CA ALA A 532 -8.21 36.97 -20.48
C ALA A 532 -9.62 36.63 -20.99
N ILE A 533 -10.56 36.44 -20.06
CA ILE A 533 -11.99 36.48 -20.36
C ILE A 533 -12.31 37.91 -20.84
N THR A 534 -12.91 38.02 -22.03
CA THR A 534 -13.30 39.30 -22.64
C THR A 534 -14.64 39.19 -23.35
N GLY A 535 -15.30 40.33 -23.59
CA GLY A 535 -16.60 40.42 -24.24
C GLY A 535 -17.82 40.44 -23.30
N SER A 536 -19.01 40.36 -23.86
CA SER A 536 -20.29 40.51 -23.13
C SER A 536 -21.09 39.21 -22.99
N ALA A 537 -20.49 38.06 -23.29
CA ALA A 537 -21.15 36.78 -23.08
C ALA A 537 -21.14 36.41 -21.59
N ALA A 538 -22.10 35.58 -21.18
CA ALA A 538 -22.11 34.97 -19.85
C ALA A 538 -21.36 33.63 -19.81
N SER A 539 -20.92 33.14 -20.96
CA SER A 539 -20.15 31.92 -21.13
C SER A 539 -19.42 31.96 -22.46
N GLY A 540 -18.39 31.13 -22.62
CA GLY A 540 -17.62 31.05 -23.86
C GLY A 540 -16.51 30.02 -23.76
N THR A 541 -15.71 29.90 -24.82
CA THR A 541 -14.47 29.11 -24.83
C THR A 541 -13.30 30.02 -25.14
N LEU A 542 -12.28 30.00 -24.29
CA LEU A 542 -11.06 30.78 -24.44
C LEU A 542 -10.16 30.16 -25.51
N THR A 543 -9.22 30.94 -26.04
CA THR A 543 -8.30 30.47 -27.09
C THR A 543 -7.30 29.40 -26.62
N ASN A 544 -7.24 29.13 -25.30
CA ASN A 544 -6.49 28.03 -24.68
C ASN A 544 -7.39 26.79 -24.40
N GLY A 545 -8.60 26.73 -24.97
CA GLY A 545 -9.49 25.58 -24.88
C GLY A 545 -10.35 25.49 -23.61
N VAL A 546 -10.13 26.34 -22.60
CA VAL A 546 -10.96 26.35 -21.40
C VAL A 546 -12.32 27.00 -21.70
N SER A 547 -13.41 26.25 -21.57
CA SER A 547 -14.76 26.82 -21.57
C SER A 547 -15.10 27.33 -20.18
N TRP A 548 -15.81 28.46 -20.11
CA TRP A 548 -16.16 29.14 -18.86
C TRP A 548 -17.62 29.58 -18.86
N THR A 549 -18.20 29.75 -17.67
CA THR A 549 -19.53 30.36 -17.47
C THR A 549 -19.53 31.23 -16.21
N ALA A 550 -20.12 32.42 -16.30
CA ALA A 550 -20.35 33.34 -15.19
C ALA A 550 -21.84 33.37 -14.81
N THR A 551 -22.18 32.91 -13.61
CA THR A 551 -23.53 32.94 -13.05
C THR A 551 -23.61 33.84 -11.82
N SER A 552 -24.82 34.33 -11.52
CA SER A 552 -25.15 34.71 -10.15
C SER A 552 -25.47 33.43 -9.36
N ALA A 553 -24.77 33.18 -8.25
CA ALA A 553 -24.89 32.02 -7.38
C ALA A 553 -26.17 32.02 -6.52
N ASN A 554 -27.30 32.50 -7.08
CA ASN A 554 -28.59 32.35 -6.45
C ASN A 554 -29.14 30.96 -6.76
N SER A 555 -30.23 30.57 -6.09
CA SER A 555 -30.86 29.25 -6.30
C SER A 555 -31.38 28.99 -7.72
N GLN A 556 -31.18 29.91 -8.66
CA GLN A 556 -31.53 29.77 -10.08
C GLN A 556 -30.31 29.80 -11.02
N ASN A 557 -29.08 29.92 -10.50
CA ASN A 557 -27.82 29.86 -11.25
C ASN A 557 -27.83 30.68 -12.57
N ARG A 558 -28.48 31.85 -12.56
CA ARG A 558 -28.73 32.60 -13.79
C ARG A 558 -27.43 33.15 -14.39
N ALA A 559 -27.27 32.93 -15.69
CA ALA A 559 -26.22 33.54 -16.50
C ALA A 559 -26.18 35.08 -16.30
N MET A 560 -24.98 35.64 -16.12
CA MET A 560 -24.82 37.08 -15.92
C MET A 560 -25.32 37.88 -17.13
N PRO A 561 -26.16 38.92 -16.96
CA PRO A 561 -26.69 39.66 -18.09
C PRO A 561 -25.60 40.50 -18.78
N PRO A 562 -25.51 40.49 -20.13
CA PRO A 562 -24.47 41.18 -20.90
C PRO A 562 -24.28 42.67 -20.64
N ASN A 563 -25.25 43.34 -20.00
CA ASN A 563 -25.22 44.79 -19.73
C ASN A 563 -24.55 45.18 -18.40
N ARG A 564 -23.97 44.21 -17.67
CA ARG A 564 -23.21 44.44 -16.43
C ARG A 564 -21.69 44.38 -16.63
N ASN A 565 -21.20 44.44 -17.86
CA ASN A 565 -19.76 44.54 -18.13
C ASN A 565 -19.32 45.98 -18.50
N THR A 566 -18.02 46.25 -18.45
CA THR A 566 -17.40 47.42 -19.09
C THR A 566 -17.44 47.29 -20.61
N SER A 567 -17.20 48.38 -21.34
CA SER A 567 -17.28 48.41 -22.81
C SER A 567 -16.26 47.52 -23.54
N ASP A 568 -15.18 47.11 -22.87
CA ASP A 568 -14.20 46.13 -23.33
C ASP A 568 -14.54 44.68 -22.91
N GLY A 569 -15.54 44.52 -22.03
CA GLY A 569 -15.91 43.24 -21.44
C GLY A 569 -14.86 42.61 -20.53
N ALA A 570 -13.86 43.37 -20.08
CA ALA A 570 -12.83 42.87 -19.16
C ALA A 570 -13.27 42.93 -17.69
N TRP A 571 -14.29 43.73 -17.34
CA TRP A 571 -14.78 43.88 -15.97
C TRP A 571 -16.28 43.69 -15.88
N TRP A 572 -16.73 43.05 -14.79
CA TRP A 572 -18.13 42.80 -14.47
C TRP A 572 -18.50 43.54 -13.17
N GLY A 573 -19.63 44.25 -13.18
CA GLY A 573 -20.08 45.03 -12.03
C GLY A 573 -21.48 45.62 -12.16
N LEU A 574 -22.36 45.21 -11.23
CA LEU A 574 -23.21 46.11 -10.44
C LEU A 574 -23.98 45.31 -9.37
N HIS A 575 -23.31 44.95 -8.27
CA HIS A 575 -23.91 44.19 -7.16
C HIS A 575 -24.65 45.11 -6.17
N SER A 576 -25.88 45.47 -6.52
CA SER A 576 -26.71 46.40 -5.73
C SER A 576 -27.38 45.73 -4.52
N PHE A 577 -26.71 45.74 -3.37
CA PHE A 577 -27.30 45.32 -2.08
C PHE A 577 -27.99 46.51 -1.35
N PRO A 578 -29.24 46.38 -0.85
CA PRO A 578 -29.96 45.16 -0.52
C PRO A 578 -31.08 44.86 -1.52
N ASN A 579 -30.74 44.19 -2.63
CA ASN A 579 -31.69 43.34 -3.31
C ASN A 579 -31.32 41.89 -2.99
N ALA A 580 -32.16 41.16 -2.26
CA ALA A 580 -31.87 39.83 -1.72
C ALA A 580 -31.89 38.70 -2.78
N VAL A 581 -31.53 39.03 -4.02
CA VAL A 581 -31.74 38.20 -5.23
C VAL A 581 -30.48 38.06 -6.08
N ASP A 582 -29.55 39.03 -5.99
CA ASP A 582 -28.27 39.02 -6.72
C ASP A 582 -27.17 38.48 -5.80
N ALA A 583 -27.04 37.16 -5.79
CA ALA A 583 -26.08 36.39 -5.02
C ALA A 583 -24.63 36.54 -5.55
N PRO A 584 -23.62 35.92 -4.90
CA PRO A 584 -22.21 35.99 -5.32
C PRO A 584 -22.01 35.68 -6.81
N THR A 585 -21.00 36.28 -7.44
CA THR A 585 -20.65 35.91 -8.81
C THR A 585 -19.82 34.64 -8.77
N LYS A 586 -20.25 33.59 -9.46
CA LYS A 586 -19.51 32.35 -9.65
C LYS A 586 -19.06 32.25 -11.10
N TRP A 587 -17.76 32.07 -11.31
CA TRP A 587 -17.20 31.65 -12.60
C TRP A 587 -16.88 30.17 -12.50
N THR A 588 -17.40 29.35 -13.41
CA THR A 588 -17.03 27.93 -13.57
C THR A 588 -16.17 27.74 -14.81
N PHE A 589 -15.31 26.71 -14.79
CA PHE A 589 -14.39 26.34 -15.85
C PHE A 589 -14.60 24.87 -16.22
N SER A 590 -14.44 24.51 -17.49
CA SER A 590 -14.71 23.16 -18.03
C SER A 590 -13.59 22.15 -17.84
N ARG A 591 -12.63 22.49 -16.98
CA ARG A 591 -11.50 21.69 -16.50
C ARG A 591 -10.87 22.46 -15.32
N PRO A 592 -10.05 21.83 -14.47
CA PRO A 592 -9.20 22.56 -13.53
C PRO A 592 -8.40 23.66 -14.25
N SER A 593 -8.16 24.79 -13.57
CA SER A 593 -7.44 25.94 -14.14
C SER A 593 -6.90 26.87 -13.05
N ILE A 594 -5.72 27.44 -13.26
CA ILE A 594 -5.21 28.55 -12.46
C ILE A 594 -5.90 29.83 -12.91
N VAL A 595 -6.49 30.56 -11.95
CA VAL A 595 -7.26 31.78 -12.23
C VAL A 595 -6.65 32.98 -11.52
N GLU A 596 -6.22 33.97 -12.31
CA GLU A 596 -5.80 35.28 -11.81
C GLU A 596 -6.89 36.31 -12.11
N PHE A 597 -7.29 37.12 -11.12
CA PHE A 597 -8.38 38.08 -11.24
C PHE A 597 -8.16 39.34 -10.39
N SER A 598 -8.84 40.43 -10.74
CA SER A 598 -8.71 41.73 -10.10
C SER A 598 -10.01 42.21 -9.45
N ILE A 599 -9.88 42.86 -8.30
CA ILE A 599 -10.97 43.41 -7.48
C ILE A 599 -10.70 44.90 -7.21
N TYR A 600 -11.64 45.75 -7.65
CA TYR A 600 -11.65 47.17 -7.30
C TYR A 600 -12.69 47.45 -6.21
N LEU A 601 -12.25 47.98 -5.07
CA LEU A 601 -13.12 48.44 -3.98
C LEU A 601 -13.23 49.96 -4.00
N ARG A 602 -14.44 50.49 -3.85
CA ARG A 602 -14.65 51.93 -3.58
C ARG A 602 -14.21 52.27 -2.14
N TYR A 603 -13.56 53.41 -1.93
CA TYR A 603 -13.21 53.89 -0.59
C TYR A 603 -14.23 54.91 -0.07
N SER A 604 -14.72 54.67 1.15
CA SER A 604 -15.56 55.57 1.91
C SER A 604 -14.96 55.84 3.29
N ALA A 605 -14.61 57.11 3.52
CA ALA A 605 -14.14 57.57 4.84
C ALA A 605 -15.28 57.71 5.87
N THR A 606 -16.54 57.79 5.43
CA THR A 606 -17.72 58.01 6.30
C THR A 606 -18.47 56.73 6.64
N ASN A 607 -18.19 55.62 5.96
CA ASN A 607 -18.69 54.29 6.32
C ASN A 607 -17.66 53.23 5.96
N SER A 608 -16.86 52.77 6.92
CA SER A 608 -15.86 51.72 6.72
C SER A 608 -16.48 50.40 6.28
N ALA A 609 -17.73 50.10 6.66
CA ALA A 609 -18.40 48.84 6.34
C ALA A 609 -18.69 48.62 4.84
N ILE A 610 -18.48 49.61 3.97
CA ILE A 610 -18.57 49.43 2.51
C ILE A 610 -17.20 49.24 1.84
N ASN A 611 -16.11 49.25 2.60
CA ASN A 611 -14.75 49.13 2.10
C ASN A 611 -14.25 47.67 2.09
N HIS A 612 -15.14 46.68 2.02
CA HIS A 612 -14.80 45.25 2.15
C HIS A 612 -15.40 44.39 1.03
N ALA A 613 -14.67 43.35 0.62
CA ALA A 613 -15.18 42.24 -0.20
C ALA A 613 -14.73 40.89 0.38
N GLN A 614 -15.54 39.86 0.17
CA GLN A 614 -15.26 38.47 0.48
C GLN A 614 -14.78 37.76 -0.79
N LEU A 615 -13.54 37.28 -0.74
CA LEU A 615 -12.94 36.43 -1.75
C LEU A 615 -12.85 35.00 -1.18
N PRO A 616 -12.50 33.99 -2.00
CA PRO A 616 -12.00 32.72 -1.49
C PRO A 616 -10.86 32.94 -0.49
N ALA A 617 -10.80 32.08 0.53
CA ALA A 617 -9.63 32.00 1.41
C ALA A 617 -8.45 31.35 0.66
N GLY A 618 -7.23 31.58 1.14
CA GLY A 618 -6.03 30.94 0.60
C GLY A 618 -5.56 31.43 -0.77
N LEU A 619 -5.98 32.62 -1.24
CA LEU A 619 -5.49 33.17 -2.52
C LEU A 619 -4.07 33.75 -2.41
N GLU A 620 -3.29 33.58 -3.47
CA GLU A 620 -2.01 34.28 -3.65
C GLU A 620 -2.29 35.76 -3.97
N VAL A 621 -1.66 36.67 -3.23
CA VAL A 621 -1.69 38.10 -3.52
C VAL A 621 -0.68 38.41 -4.62
N VAL A 622 -1.17 38.68 -5.83
CA VAL A 622 -0.33 39.10 -6.97
C VAL A 622 -0.01 40.60 -6.91
N HIS A 623 -0.96 41.42 -6.47
CA HIS A 623 -0.75 42.85 -6.28
C HIS A 623 -1.76 43.46 -5.27
N LEU A 624 -1.29 44.25 -4.31
CA LEU A 624 -2.13 45.11 -3.47
C LEU A 624 -1.75 46.58 -3.67
N PRO A 625 -2.63 47.42 -4.23
CA PRO A 625 -2.43 48.86 -4.27
C PRO A 625 -2.37 49.48 -2.87
N ALA A 626 -1.70 50.62 -2.75
CA ALA A 626 -1.63 51.35 -1.48
C ALA A 626 -3.04 51.68 -0.94
N GLY A 627 -3.27 51.33 0.33
CA GLY A 627 -4.57 51.48 0.98
C GLY A 627 -5.50 50.26 0.87
N TYR A 628 -5.04 49.12 0.33
CA TYR A 628 -5.70 47.82 0.49
C TYR A 628 -4.99 46.95 1.55
N LEU A 629 -5.74 46.08 2.21
CA LEU A 629 -5.29 44.98 3.08
C LEU A 629 -6.08 43.72 2.70
N TYR A 630 -5.44 42.56 2.66
CA TYR A 630 -6.09 41.26 2.48
C TYR A 630 -5.74 40.33 3.63
N ASP A 631 -6.74 39.67 4.18
CA ASP A 631 -6.57 38.55 5.11
C ASP A 631 -6.76 37.24 4.33
N GLY A 632 -5.67 36.49 4.16
CA GLY A 632 -5.68 35.22 3.42
C GLY A 632 -6.38 34.08 4.15
N ALA A 633 -6.51 34.13 5.48
CA ALA A 633 -7.18 33.10 6.25
C ALA A 633 -8.71 33.27 6.19
N THR A 634 -9.20 34.52 6.27
CA THR A 634 -10.65 34.81 6.19
C THR A 634 -11.13 35.14 4.79
N GLY A 635 -10.24 35.37 3.83
CA GLY A 635 -10.57 35.80 2.47
C GLY A 635 -11.07 37.26 2.36
N VAL A 636 -10.94 38.06 3.42
CA VAL A 636 -11.49 39.43 3.45
C VAL A 636 -10.50 40.44 2.86
N LEU A 637 -10.88 41.05 1.74
CA LEU A 637 -10.20 42.22 1.19
C LEU A 637 -10.82 43.50 1.76
N THR A 638 -9.98 44.42 2.23
CA THR A 638 -10.38 45.70 2.84
C THR A 638 -9.64 46.88 2.21
N ARG A 639 -10.32 47.99 1.91
CA ARG A 639 -9.70 49.26 1.49
C ARG A 639 -9.66 50.25 2.67
N THR A 640 -8.51 50.38 3.33
CA THR A 640 -8.32 51.17 4.55
C THR A 640 -8.10 52.67 4.29
N ALA A 641 -7.56 53.04 3.13
CA ALA A 641 -7.28 54.43 2.77
C ALA A 641 -7.43 54.71 1.27
N GLY A 642 -7.72 55.97 0.93
CA GLY A 642 -7.77 56.47 -0.44
C GLY A 642 -8.33 57.89 -0.51
N PRO A 643 -8.24 58.56 -1.68
CA PRO A 643 -9.11 59.70 -1.95
C PRO A 643 -10.57 59.25 -1.84
N VAL A 644 -11.45 60.10 -1.30
CA VAL A 644 -12.88 59.78 -1.19
C VAL A 644 -13.45 59.72 -2.60
N ASP A 645 -13.78 58.51 -3.06
CA ASP A 645 -14.32 58.30 -4.40
C ASP A 645 -15.66 59.05 -4.52
N PRO A 646 -15.84 59.95 -5.51
CA PRO A 646 -17.06 60.73 -5.66
C PRO A 646 -18.28 59.82 -5.85
N CYS A 647 -19.48 60.31 -5.55
CA CYS A 647 -20.71 59.52 -5.71
C CYS A 647 -21.13 59.26 -7.17
N THR A 648 -20.33 59.69 -8.14
CA THR A 648 -20.43 59.28 -9.54
C THR A 648 -19.79 57.91 -9.73
N TYR A 649 -20.46 57.03 -10.46
CA TYR A 649 -19.99 55.66 -10.72
C TYR A 649 -18.53 55.63 -11.22
N VAL A 650 -17.71 54.74 -10.63
CA VAL A 650 -16.45 54.33 -11.25
C VAL A 650 -16.81 53.44 -12.44
N THR A 651 -16.84 54.02 -13.64
CA THR A 651 -17.22 53.33 -14.89
C THR A 651 -16.05 52.68 -15.62
N ASN A 652 -14.82 52.84 -15.09
CA ASN A 652 -13.60 52.35 -15.72
C ASN A 652 -12.55 51.94 -14.66
N PRO A 653 -12.77 50.82 -13.93
CA PRO A 653 -11.71 50.21 -13.13
C PRO A 653 -10.51 49.85 -14.02
N GLN A 654 -9.29 49.93 -13.48
CA GLN A 654 -8.03 49.65 -14.19
C GLN A 654 -7.18 48.71 -13.34
N VAL A 655 -6.49 47.75 -13.97
CA VAL A 655 -5.76 46.65 -13.30
C VAL A 655 -4.69 47.19 -12.35
N GLU A 656 -4.06 48.30 -12.73
CA GLU A 656 -3.02 49.03 -11.99
C GLU A 656 -3.54 49.70 -10.71
N THR A 657 -4.86 49.77 -10.52
CA THR A 657 -5.52 50.44 -9.38
C THR A 657 -6.37 49.50 -8.52
N SER A 658 -6.40 48.21 -8.88
CA SER A 658 -7.16 47.15 -8.22
C SER A 658 -6.26 46.16 -7.49
N ALA A 659 -6.78 45.52 -6.44
CA ALA A 659 -6.12 44.38 -5.83
C ALA A 659 -6.22 43.16 -6.77
N ARG A 660 -5.14 42.40 -6.94
CA ARG A 660 -5.05 41.29 -7.88
C ARG A 660 -4.62 40.02 -7.17
N PHE A 661 -5.30 38.92 -7.47
CA PHE A 661 -5.20 37.64 -6.77
C PHE A 661 -5.04 36.51 -7.78
N ARG A 662 -4.37 35.43 -7.38
CA ARG A 662 -4.31 34.16 -8.12
C ARG A 662 -4.76 33.02 -7.20
N THR A 663 -5.38 32.00 -7.77
CA THR A 663 -5.64 30.75 -7.04
C THR A 663 -4.31 30.04 -6.77
N THR A 664 -4.15 29.50 -5.56
CA THR A 664 -2.93 28.79 -5.12
C THR A 664 -2.78 27.40 -5.73
N GLY A 665 -3.86 26.86 -6.27
CA GLY A 665 -3.88 25.69 -7.15
C GLY A 665 -4.96 25.83 -8.22
N ASP A 666 -5.20 24.75 -8.95
CA ASP A 666 -6.22 24.69 -9.99
C ASP A 666 -7.63 24.65 -9.40
N VAL A 667 -8.56 25.39 -10.03
CA VAL A 667 -9.96 25.42 -9.61
C VAL A 667 -10.90 25.22 -10.78
N THR A 668 -11.98 24.47 -10.55
CA THR A 668 -13.12 24.39 -11.48
C THR A 668 -14.11 25.54 -11.28
N SER A 669 -13.98 26.33 -10.21
CA SER A 669 -14.70 27.61 -10.05
C SER A 669 -14.08 28.59 -9.06
N ILE A 670 -14.30 29.89 -9.29
CA ILE A 670 -14.07 30.96 -8.31
C ILE A 670 -15.38 31.68 -7.98
N THR A 671 -15.53 32.20 -6.76
CA THR A 671 -16.73 32.92 -6.32
C THR A 671 -16.36 34.21 -5.57
N THR A 672 -16.91 35.37 -5.97
CA THR A 672 -16.71 36.66 -5.26
C THR A 672 -18.01 37.15 -4.64
N ALA A 673 -17.95 37.60 -3.37
CA ALA A 673 -19.10 38.05 -2.60
C ALA A 673 -18.83 39.38 -1.85
N PRO A 674 -19.87 40.12 -1.42
CA PRO A 674 -19.70 41.14 -0.39
C PRO A 674 -19.41 40.50 0.98
N ALA A 675 -18.70 41.20 1.86
CA ALA A 675 -18.35 40.70 3.20
C ALA A 675 -19.60 40.43 4.08
N PRO A 676 -19.66 39.30 4.82
CA PRO A 676 -20.76 39.00 5.73
C PRO A 676 -21.03 40.14 6.73
N GLY A 677 -22.31 40.47 6.94
CA GLY A 677 -22.71 41.51 7.90
C GLY A 677 -22.68 42.97 7.40
N SER A 678 -22.21 43.23 6.18
CA SER A 678 -22.16 44.59 5.59
C SER A 678 -23.55 45.27 5.51
N ARG A 679 -23.81 46.28 6.34
CA ARG A 679 -25.07 47.07 6.33
C ARG A 679 -24.89 48.45 5.66
N VAL A 680 -25.97 48.91 5.02
CA VAL A 680 -26.07 50.10 4.15
C VAL A 680 -25.89 51.43 4.91
N ALA A 681 -25.30 52.46 4.27
CA ALA A 681 -25.44 53.85 4.72
C ALA A 681 -25.61 54.92 3.61
N ALA A 682 -26.48 55.89 3.94
CA ALA A 682 -26.50 57.32 3.57
C ALA A 682 -26.59 57.81 2.11
N CYS A 683 -26.00 57.18 1.08
CA CYS A 683 -25.89 57.80 -0.25
C CYS A 683 -26.96 57.41 -1.28
N GLY A 684 -27.91 56.52 -0.96
CA GLY A 684 -29.03 56.15 -1.84
C GLY A 684 -28.67 55.37 -3.11
N ILE A 685 -27.39 55.06 -3.32
CA ILE A 685 -26.88 54.20 -4.40
C ILE A 685 -26.16 53.03 -3.73
N PHE A 686 -26.42 51.82 -4.20
CA PHE A 686 -25.97 50.58 -3.59
C PHE A 686 -24.51 50.22 -3.97
N PHE A 687 -23.95 49.26 -3.24
CA PHE A 687 -22.52 48.89 -3.26
C PHE A 687 -21.95 48.69 -4.67
N THR A 688 -20.69 49.12 -4.86
CA THR A 688 -19.96 48.98 -6.12
C THR A 688 -18.53 48.53 -5.84
N TYR A 689 -18.35 47.20 -5.81
CA TYR A 689 -17.06 46.59 -6.17
C TYR A 689 -17.16 46.08 -7.61
N TRP A 690 -16.03 46.05 -8.30
CA TRP A 690 -15.90 45.45 -9.63
C TRP A 690 -14.96 44.25 -9.53
N ALA A 691 -15.35 43.14 -10.18
CA ALA A 691 -14.49 41.97 -10.38
C ALA A 691 -14.20 41.84 -11.88
N GLY A 692 -12.96 41.63 -12.26
CA GLY A 692 -12.55 41.69 -13.66
C GLY A 692 -11.09 41.35 -13.90
N ALA A 693 -10.64 41.56 -15.14
CA ALA A 693 -9.35 41.14 -15.65
C ALA A 693 -9.04 39.67 -15.29
N ILE A 694 -10.03 38.80 -15.50
CA ILE A 694 -9.93 37.37 -15.19
C ILE A 694 -9.12 36.71 -16.29
N THR A 695 -7.90 36.31 -15.99
CA THR A 695 -7.04 35.49 -16.86
C THR A 695 -7.04 34.06 -16.36
N VAL A 696 -7.35 33.13 -17.26
CA VAL A 696 -7.42 31.70 -16.98
C VAL A 696 -6.27 31.01 -17.71
N ALA A 697 -5.46 30.25 -17.00
CA ALA A 697 -4.52 29.30 -17.58
C ALA A 697 -5.06 27.88 -17.36
N PRO A 698 -5.10 27.00 -18.38
CA PRO A 698 -5.32 25.59 -18.12
C PRO A 698 -4.13 25.08 -17.30
N GLY A 699 -4.43 24.19 -16.37
CA GLY A 699 -3.51 23.60 -15.43
C GLY A 699 -4.30 22.58 -14.65
N GLY A 700 -3.65 21.51 -14.22
CA GLY A 700 -4.35 20.48 -13.45
C GLY A 700 -3.39 19.41 -12.98
N GLN A 701 -3.54 19.03 -11.72
CA GLN A 701 -3.23 17.67 -11.32
C GLN A 701 -4.22 16.72 -12.01
N PHE A 702 -3.72 15.58 -12.45
CA PHE A 702 -4.51 14.50 -13.04
C PHE A 702 -3.86 13.16 -12.65
N LEU A 703 -4.62 12.07 -12.74
CA LEU A 703 -4.12 10.73 -12.47
C LEU A 703 -3.70 10.09 -13.79
N ARG A 704 -2.48 9.57 -13.84
CA ARG A 704 -2.00 8.72 -14.92
C ARG A 704 -1.84 7.30 -14.41
N ARG A 705 -2.69 6.39 -14.87
CA ARG A 705 -2.46 4.96 -14.67
C ARG A 705 -1.52 4.45 -15.76
N VAL A 706 -0.35 3.96 -15.37
CA VAL A 706 0.64 3.30 -16.24
C VAL A 706 0.63 1.82 -15.89
N CYS A 707 0.34 0.95 -16.87
CA CYS A 707 0.40 -0.49 -16.66
C CYS A 707 1.58 -1.09 -17.44
N HIS A 708 2.45 -1.80 -16.73
CA HIS A 708 3.57 -2.54 -17.31
C HIS A 708 3.17 -4.00 -17.57
N ASP A 709 3.84 -4.67 -18.51
CA ASP A 709 3.85 -6.14 -18.59
C ASP A 709 4.96 -6.74 -17.71
N CYS A 710 5.06 -8.06 -17.71
CA CYS A 710 6.04 -8.82 -16.94
C CYS A 710 7.51 -8.51 -17.32
N ASP A 711 7.76 -7.92 -18.49
CA ASP A 711 9.10 -7.49 -18.93
C ASP A 711 9.38 -6.01 -18.54
N GLY A 712 8.46 -5.36 -17.82
CA GLY A 712 8.53 -3.95 -17.46
C GLY A 712 8.14 -2.99 -18.58
N THR A 713 7.61 -3.47 -19.71
CA THR A 713 7.23 -2.62 -20.84
C THR A 713 5.86 -2.00 -20.61
N VAL A 714 5.71 -0.69 -20.81
CA VAL A 714 4.41 0.00 -20.68
C VAL A 714 3.44 -0.51 -21.76
N THR A 715 2.40 -1.22 -21.33
CA THR A 715 1.33 -1.77 -22.17
C THR A 715 0.19 -0.76 -22.38
N SER A 716 -0.10 0.07 -21.39
CA SER A 716 -1.12 1.12 -21.49
C SER A 716 -0.85 2.31 -20.58
N VAL A 717 -1.36 3.46 -21.00
CA VAL A 717 -1.36 4.71 -20.25
C VAL A 717 -2.76 5.31 -20.35
N THR A 718 -3.41 5.52 -19.21
CA THR A 718 -4.74 6.13 -19.11
C THR A 718 -4.69 7.36 -18.22
N ASP A 719 -5.06 8.51 -18.77
CA ASP A 719 -5.12 9.78 -18.05
C ASP A 719 -6.57 10.07 -17.63
N THR A 720 -6.81 10.31 -16.34
CA THR A 720 -8.11 10.72 -15.79
C THR A 720 -7.98 11.95 -14.89
N GLU A 721 -9.08 12.64 -14.60
CA GLU A 721 -9.13 13.62 -13.52
C GLU A 721 -8.83 12.93 -12.16
N LEU A 722 -8.70 13.72 -11.09
CA LEU A 722 -8.45 13.21 -9.73
C LEU A 722 -9.59 12.33 -9.17
N ASP A 723 -10.69 12.16 -9.89
CA ASP A 723 -11.78 11.22 -9.59
C ASP A 723 -11.52 9.78 -10.08
N GLY A 724 -10.40 9.54 -10.79
CA GLY A 724 -10.02 8.23 -11.31
C GLY A 724 -10.89 7.70 -12.47
N THR A 725 -11.84 8.49 -12.98
CA THR A 725 -12.86 7.99 -13.93
C THR A 725 -13.16 8.94 -15.09
N THR A 726 -13.11 10.26 -14.89
CA THR A 726 -13.34 11.24 -15.95
C THR A 726 -12.10 11.34 -16.84
N PRO A 727 -12.15 11.06 -18.16
CA PRO A 727 -10.96 11.08 -19.01
C PRO A 727 -10.29 12.46 -19.09
N TYR A 728 -8.99 12.51 -18.84
CA TYR A 728 -8.18 13.71 -18.91
C TYR A 728 -7.36 13.75 -20.22
N VAL A 729 -7.19 14.94 -20.78
CA VAL A 729 -6.36 15.16 -21.97
C VAL A 729 -5.38 16.28 -21.67
N ALA A 730 -4.13 15.89 -21.38
CA ALA A 730 -3.05 16.83 -21.14
C ALA A 730 -2.88 17.80 -22.32
N ALA A 731 -2.91 19.10 -22.02
CA ALA A 731 -2.85 20.19 -22.98
C ALA A 731 -1.45 20.86 -23.02
N GLY A 732 -0.59 20.55 -22.06
CA GLY A 732 0.77 21.04 -21.88
C GLY A 732 1.80 19.93 -21.76
N THR A 733 2.85 20.19 -20.97
CA THR A 733 3.89 19.20 -20.67
C THR A 733 3.52 18.50 -19.37
N VAL A 734 3.32 17.19 -19.44
CA VAL A 734 3.12 16.34 -18.27
C VAL A 734 4.44 16.20 -17.51
N GLY A 735 4.42 16.49 -16.22
CA GLY A 735 5.53 16.23 -15.30
C GLY A 735 5.02 15.79 -13.94
N VAL A 736 5.93 15.36 -13.05
CA VAL A 736 5.61 15.15 -11.64
C VAL A 736 5.11 16.45 -11.05
N CYS A 737 4.09 16.40 -10.20
CA CYS A 737 3.62 17.56 -9.46
C CYS A 737 4.66 18.03 -8.44
N THR A 738 5.58 18.89 -8.86
CA THR A 738 6.32 19.73 -7.92
C THR A 738 5.33 20.66 -7.24
N ASP A 739 5.21 20.57 -5.92
CA ASP A 739 4.52 21.61 -5.14
C ASP A 739 5.03 22.98 -5.57
N PRO A 740 4.15 23.98 -5.81
CA PRO A 740 4.56 25.33 -6.11
C PRO A 740 5.13 25.99 -4.84
N LEU A 741 6.38 25.63 -4.51
CA LEU A 741 7.27 26.40 -3.66
C LEU A 741 7.12 27.87 -4.08
N PRO A 742 6.66 28.75 -3.16
CA PRO A 742 6.15 30.06 -3.55
C PRO A 742 7.22 30.82 -4.31
N CYS A 743 6.87 31.25 -5.53
CA CYS A 743 7.81 31.83 -6.48
C CYS A 743 8.40 33.15 -5.96
N ASP A 744 9.54 33.07 -5.26
CA ASP A 744 10.37 34.25 -5.00
C ASP A 744 11.05 34.68 -6.30
N LYS A 745 10.48 35.72 -6.92
CA LYS A 745 10.80 36.14 -8.29
C LYS A 745 12.12 36.90 -8.37
N THR A 746 13.25 36.18 -8.40
CA THR A 746 14.51 36.73 -8.95
C THR A 746 15.39 35.71 -9.69
N VAL A 747 15.17 35.60 -11.00
CA VAL A 747 16.13 35.25 -12.07
C VAL A 747 16.77 33.85 -12.09
N LEU A 748 16.79 33.26 -13.29
CA LEU A 748 17.42 31.96 -13.63
C LEU A 748 18.94 31.93 -13.42
N SER A 749 19.44 31.18 -12.42
CA SER A 749 20.68 30.35 -12.46
C SER A 749 21.11 29.84 -11.07
N GLU A 750 21.52 28.56 -11.00
CA GLU A 750 22.22 27.88 -9.88
C GLU A 750 21.52 27.83 -8.50
N CYS A 751 21.57 26.65 -7.86
CA CYS A 751 21.03 26.43 -6.51
C CYS A 751 21.86 27.16 -5.44
N VAL A 752 21.31 28.24 -4.88
CA VAL A 752 21.93 29.00 -3.79
C VAL A 752 21.33 28.58 -2.44
N TYR A 753 22.15 27.90 -1.63
CA TYR A 753 21.79 27.59 -0.24
C TYR A 753 21.97 28.83 0.65
N ARG A 754 20.89 29.32 1.29
CA ARG A 754 20.97 30.34 2.35
C ARG A 754 20.99 29.65 3.71
N LEU A 755 22.12 29.73 4.43
CA LEU A 755 22.22 29.19 5.79
C LEU A 755 21.55 30.11 6.82
N PRO A 756 20.76 29.56 7.77
CA PRO A 756 20.20 30.29 8.91
C PRO A 756 21.13 30.29 10.15
N ASP A 757 22.40 29.91 10.01
CA ASP A 757 23.40 30.02 11.07
C ASP A 757 23.64 31.50 11.38
N THR A 758 23.02 32.00 12.45
CA THR A 758 23.16 33.39 12.90
C THR A 758 24.61 33.65 13.34
N PRO A 759 25.41 34.44 12.60
CA PRO A 759 26.84 34.55 12.88
C PRO A 759 27.10 35.28 14.20
N ALA A 760 28.05 34.77 14.98
CA ALA A 760 28.55 35.47 16.16
C ALA A 760 29.09 36.86 15.76
N GLY A 761 28.38 37.93 16.15
CA GLY A 761 28.64 39.31 15.74
C GLY A 761 27.44 40.06 15.16
N PHE A 762 26.30 39.41 14.93
CA PHE A 762 25.02 40.10 14.71
C PHE A 762 24.40 40.50 16.05
N ASP A 763 24.03 41.79 16.20
CA ASP A 763 23.34 42.27 17.41
C ASP A 763 21.84 42.02 17.30
N VAL A 764 21.43 40.81 17.68
CA VAL A 764 20.01 40.44 17.79
C VAL A 764 19.26 41.21 18.91
N SER A 765 19.94 42.01 19.74
CA SER A 765 19.30 42.76 20.83
C SER A 765 18.66 44.08 20.38
N GLN A 766 19.01 44.60 19.19
CA GLN A 766 18.31 45.73 18.57
C GLN A 766 17.32 45.26 17.49
N ALA A 767 16.06 45.10 17.91
CA ALA A 767 14.92 44.68 17.07
C ALA A 767 14.61 45.59 15.84
N THR A 768 15.38 46.65 15.62
CA THR A 768 15.28 47.51 14.43
C THR A 768 16.23 47.10 13.29
N PHE A 769 17.23 46.24 13.53
CA PHE A 769 18.29 45.92 12.57
C PHE A 769 18.83 44.48 12.71
N SER A 770 17.96 43.47 12.73
CA SER A 770 18.33 42.04 12.88
C SER A 770 19.36 41.53 11.88
N ASP A 771 19.39 42.11 10.67
CA ASP A 771 20.14 41.61 9.51
C ASP A 771 21.40 42.45 9.22
N CYS A 772 21.95 43.09 10.26
CA CYS A 772 23.11 43.98 10.15
C CYS A 772 24.28 43.53 11.03
N TRP A 773 25.44 43.44 10.40
CA TRP A 773 26.72 43.11 11.02
C TRP A 773 27.35 44.37 11.61
N LEU A 774 27.53 44.39 12.94
CA LEU A 774 27.90 45.58 13.73
C LEU A 774 29.33 45.48 14.26
N GLY A 775 30.13 46.51 13.98
CA GLY A 775 31.53 46.60 14.41
C GLY A 775 31.69 46.94 15.90
N THR A 776 31.39 46.00 16.79
CA THR A 776 31.60 46.14 18.25
C THR A 776 33.05 45.85 18.69
N ALA A 777 33.93 45.56 17.74
CA ALA A 777 35.37 45.39 17.93
C ALA A 777 36.11 46.15 16.83
N GLN A 778 37.34 46.60 17.09
CA GLN A 778 38.19 47.18 16.04
C GLN A 778 38.47 46.14 14.95
N ASN A 779 37.93 46.38 13.75
CA ASN A 779 38.13 45.58 12.54
C ASN A 779 37.56 44.13 12.64
N PRO A 780 36.23 43.95 12.72
CA PRO A 780 35.62 42.62 12.73
C PRO A 780 36.05 41.80 11.51
N THR A 781 36.34 40.52 11.75
CA THR A 781 36.78 39.55 10.75
C THR A 781 35.93 38.30 10.87
N TYR A 782 35.40 37.81 9.75
CA TYR A 782 34.58 36.60 9.69
C TYR A 782 35.12 35.64 8.65
N THR A 783 35.15 34.35 8.98
CA THR A 783 35.58 33.29 8.08
C THR A 783 34.43 32.33 7.89
N TYR A 784 34.02 32.13 6.63
CA TYR A 784 32.97 31.17 6.29
C TYR A 784 33.50 29.73 6.44
N GLY A 785 32.77 28.88 7.16
CA GLY A 785 33.15 27.47 7.35
C GLY A 785 33.06 26.64 6.06
N ASN A 786 32.06 26.92 5.23
CA ASN A 786 31.91 26.34 3.89
C ASN A 786 32.63 27.18 2.83
N ARG A 787 32.90 26.56 1.67
CA ARG A 787 33.41 27.29 0.49
C ARG A 787 32.30 28.16 -0.11
N VAL A 788 32.66 29.38 -0.48
CA VAL A 788 31.77 30.44 -0.99
C VAL A 788 31.95 30.60 -2.50
N THR A 789 30.86 30.67 -3.27
CA THR A 789 30.83 30.98 -4.71
C THR A 789 30.58 32.45 -4.99
N SER A 790 29.77 33.14 -4.18
CA SER A 790 29.78 34.60 -4.13
C SER A 790 29.39 35.16 -2.77
N TRP A 791 29.81 36.40 -2.50
CA TRP A 791 29.49 37.16 -1.30
C TRP A 791 28.93 38.52 -1.68
N GLU A 792 27.96 39.00 -0.92
CA GLU A 792 27.28 40.27 -1.14
C GLU A 792 27.02 41.00 0.18
N GLY A 793 26.99 42.33 0.17
CA GLY A 793 26.60 43.13 1.33
C GLY A 793 26.32 44.59 1.00
N THR A 794 25.48 45.24 1.81
CA THR A 794 25.12 46.66 1.68
C THR A 794 25.69 47.47 2.84
N TYR A 795 26.50 48.49 2.55
CA TYR A 795 27.04 49.39 3.57
C TYR A 795 25.99 50.38 4.05
N GLN A 796 25.94 50.61 5.37
CA GLN A 796 25.20 51.73 5.96
C GLN A 796 26.11 52.46 6.95
N SER A 797 26.08 53.79 6.88
CA SER A 797 26.73 54.70 7.83
C SER A 797 25.76 55.83 8.18
N SER A 798 25.77 56.29 9.43
CA SER A 798 25.05 57.49 9.87
C SER A 798 25.92 58.76 9.88
N THR A 799 27.22 58.63 9.60
CA THR A 799 28.24 59.70 9.65
C THR A 799 28.81 60.06 8.28
N GLY A 800 28.70 59.16 7.29
CA GLY A 800 29.35 59.33 5.99
C GLY A 800 30.88 59.17 6.05
N THR A 801 31.42 58.57 7.12
CA THR A 801 32.82 58.13 7.13
C THR A 801 33.00 56.98 6.16
N VAL A 802 34.13 57.00 5.47
CA VAL A 802 34.48 56.02 4.44
C VAL A 802 35.14 54.83 5.13
N SER A 803 34.50 53.66 5.05
CA SER A 803 34.96 52.44 5.71
C SER A 803 35.29 51.36 4.69
N ALA A 804 36.28 50.54 5.01
CA ALA A 804 36.96 49.66 4.06
C ALA A 804 36.61 48.20 4.32
N VAL A 805 36.34 47.42 3.27
CA VAL A 805 36.17 45.97 3.33
C VAL A 805 37.27 45.29 2.51
N GLY A 806 37.97 44.36 3.16
CA GLY A 806 38.96 43.47 2.56
C GLY A 806 38.46 42.03 2.53
N PHE A 807 38.86 41.30 1.48
CA PHE A 807 38.59 39.87 1.33
C PHE A 807 39.92 39.13 1.34
N THR A 808 40.01 38.05 2.08
CA THR A 808 41.19 37.16 2.12
C THR A 808 40.74 35.74 1.90
N SER A 809 41.47 35.00 1.06
CA SER A 809 41.23 33.59 0.82
C SER A 809 42.55 32.86 0.60
N PRO A 810 42.82 31.74 1.30
CA PRO A 810 43.99 30.91 1.01
C PRO A 810 43.91 30.29 -0.39
N ASP A 811 42.72 30.06 -0.94
CA ASP A 811 42.54 29.50 -2.29
C ASP A 811 42.89 30.55 -3.38
N LEU A 812 42.73 31.85 -3.10
CA LEU A 812 43.14 32.96 -3.97
C LEU A 812 44.62 33.38 -3.78
N GLY A 813 45.35 32.73 -2.87
CA GLY A 813 46.75 33.06 -2.55
C GLY A 813 46.95 34.17 -1.53
N GLY A 814 45.89 34.61 -0.82
CA GLY A 814 45.96 35.63 0.23
C GLY A 814 44.85 36.68 0.14
N THR A 815 45.17 37.93 0.47
CA THR A 815 44.24 39.07 0.37
C THR A 815 44.00 39.44 -1.09
N VAL A 816 42.74 39.72 -1.43
CA VAL A 816 42.30 40.19 -2.75
C VAL A 816 42.89 41.57 -3.02
N ASP A 817 43.83 41.66 -3.96
CA ASP A 817 44.38 42.94 -4.41
C ASP A 817 43.40 43.62 -5.37
N PHE A 818 42.69 44.62 -4.85
CA PHE A 818 41.74 45.43 -5.60
C PHE A 818 42.37 46.28 -6.73
N THR A 819 43.70 46.39 -6.79
CA THR A 819 44.39 47.03 -7.92
C THR A 819 44.49 46.11 -9.15
N ALA A 820 44.29 44.80 -9.00
CA ALA A 820 44.36 43.81 -10.08
C ALA A 820 43.10 43.71 -10.95
N PHE A 821 42.01 44.40 -10.58
CA PHE A 821 40.75 44.37 -11.33
C PHE A 821 40.83 45.16 -12.65
N THR A 822 40.18 44.65 -13.68
CA THR A 822 40.03 45.29 -15.00
C THR A 822 38.53 45.44 -15.33
N PRO A 823 38.04 46.65 -15.70
CA PRO A 823 38.74 47.94 -15.66
C PRO A 823 39.19 48.31 -14.23
N ALA A 824 40.23 49.13 -14.10
CA ALA A 824 40.77 49.46 -12.78
C ALA A 824 39.76 50.26 -11.94
N ILE A 825 39.56 49.85 -10.68
CA ILE A 825 38.70 50.57 -9.72
C ILE A 825 39.19 52.03 -9.60
N PRO A 826 38.28 53.03 -9.67
CA PRO A 826 38.65 54.44 -9.55
C PRO A 826 39.44 54.75 -8.27
N ALA A 827 40.52 55.51 -8.43
CA ALA A 827 41.39 55.93 -7.32
C ALA A 827 40.84 57.12 -6.51
N ASN A 828 39.76 57.76 -6.99
CA ASN A 828 39.01 58.81 -6.32
C ASN A 828 37.52 58.58 -6.61
N PRO A 829 36.59 59.02 -5.74
CA PRO A 829 35.16 58.90 -5.97
C PRO A 829 34.71 59.89 -7.04
N THR A 830 34.78 59.46 -8.31
CA THR A 830 34.08 60.11 -9.40
C THR A 830 32.68 59.53 -9.49
N GLN A 831 31.67 60.38 -9.31
CA GLN A 831 30.25 60.03 -9.37
C GLN A 831 29.89 59.51 -10.77
N THR A 832 29.97 58.20 -10.98
CA THR A 832 29.65 57.53 -12.25
C THR A 832 28.26 56.92 -12.18
N THR A 833 27.35 57.37 -13.05
CA THR A 833 25.93 56.93 -13.11
C THR A 833 25.74 55.52 -13.69
N SER A 834 26.74 54.66 -13.59
CA SER A 834 26.78 53.31 -14.18
C SER A 834 27.48 52.37 -13.21
N ALA A 835 26.81 51.24 -12.89
CA ALA A 835 27.34 50.20 -12.04
C ALA A 835 28.76 49.79 -12.45
N TYR A 836 29.70 49.78 -11.51
CA TYR A 836 31.04 49.25 -11.75
C TYR A 836 30.97 47.72 -11.79
N VAL A 837 31.54 47.13 -12.84
CA VAL A 837 31.83 45.69 -12.93
C VAL A 837 33.27 45.55 -13.40
N GLY A 838 34.07 44.77 -12.68
CA GLY A 838 35.42 44.42 -13.11
C GLY A 838 35.83 43.03 -12.65
N THR A 839 36.84 42.47 -13.30
CA THR A 839 37.36 41.12 -13.01
C THR A 839 38.86 41.12 -12.74
N ALA A 840 39.30 40.23 -11.85
CA ALA A 840 40.70 39.92 -11.58
C ALA A 840 40.90 38.40 -11.61
N THR A 841 42.07 37.90 -12.00
CA THR A 841 42.39 36.47 -11.89
C THR A 841 43.46 36.27 -10.83
N LEU A 842 43.08 35.66 -9.70
CA LEU A 842 43.94 35.43 -8.55
C LEU A 842 44.14 33.92 -8.37
N ASN A 843 45.39 33.47 -8.41
CA ASN A 843 45.76 32.04 -8.32
C ASN A 843 44.98 31.12 -9.30
N GLY A 844 44.67 31.62 -10.51
CA GLY A 844 43.90 30.88 -11.52
C GLY A 844 42.38 30.89 -11.32
N ILE A 845 41.86 31.55 -10.28
CA ILE A 845 40.44 31.77 -10.05
C ILE A 845 40.08 33.19 -10.50
N THR A 846 39.17 33.31 -11.45
CA THR A 846 38.56 34.60 -11.81
C THR A 846 37.61 35.04 -10.69
N VAL A 847 37.80 36.28 -10.26
CA VAL A 847 37.04 37.01 -9.24
C VAL A 847 36.36 38.19 -9.91
N THR A 848 35.04 38.28 -9.80
CA THR A 848 34.22 39.36 -10.38
C THR A 848 33.69 40.25 -9.27
N LEU A 849 33.95 41.56 -9.34
CA LEU A 849 33.44 42.55 -8.40
C LEU A 849 32.40 43.44 -9.11
N THR A 850 31.20 43.51 -8.54
CA THR A 850 30.07 44.30 -9.04
C THR A 850 29.58 45.26 -7.95
N ALA A 851 29.48 46.55 -8.25
CA ALA A 851 28.75 47.52 -7.44
C ALA A 851 27.30 47.60 -7.95
N LEU A 852 26.37 47.05 -7.17
CA LEU A 852 24.95 46.86 -7.54
C LEU A 852 24.12 48.13 -7.37
N VAL A 853 24.42 48.92 -6.32
CA VAL A 853 23.81 50.21 -6.00
C VAL A 853 24.90 51.08 -5.39
N GLY A 854 24.97 52.37 -5.71
CA GLY A 854 25.90 53.29 -5.06
C GLY A 854 26.51 54.38 -5.94
N ASN A 855 27.11 55.39 -5.29
CA ASN A 855 27.75 56.53 -5.97
C ASN A 855 29.29 56.54 -5.89
N GLY A 856 29.91 55.72 -5.04
CA GLY A 856 31.38 55.72 -4.90
C GLY A 856 31.99 54.44 -4.34
N LEU A 857 32.17 53.44 -5.21
CA LEU A 857 33.19 52.42 -4.99
C LEU A 857 34.58 53.03 -5.28
N THR A 858 35.47 53.03 -4.29
CA THR A 858 36.86 53.48 -4.47
C THR A 858 37.86 52.48 -3.91
N ARG A 859 39.10 52.52 -4.38
CA ARG A 859 40.17 51.63 -3.88
C ARG A 859 41.08 52.35 -2.87
N GLN A 860 41.40 51.70 -1.76
CA GLN A 860 42.47 52.11 -0.87
C GLN A 860 43.38 50.91 -0.56
N SER A 861 44.52 50.87 -1.23
CA SER A 861 45.44 49.72 -1.21
C SER A 861 44.69 48.39 -1.48
N ASN A 862 44.53 47.54 -0.47
CA ASN A 862 44.01 46.18 -0.59
C ASN A 862 42.55 46.07 -0.11
N SER A 863 41.81 47.18 -0.09
CA SER A 863 40.41 47.21 0.34
C SER A 863 39.53 48.04 -0.61
N ALA A 864 38.28 47.62 -0.72
CA ALA A 864 37.19 48.40 -1.31
C ALA A 864 36.66 49.37 -0.24
N LEU A 865 36.65 50.67 -0.55
CA LEU A 865 36.02 51.72 0.24
C LEU A 865 34.60 51.98 -0.28
N PHE A 866 33.67 52.11 0.66
CA PHE A 866 32.29 52.55 0.42
C PHE A 866 32.16 54.00 0.88
N THR A 867 31.70 54.90 0.01
CA THR A 867 31.61 56.33 0.35
C THR A 867 30.22 56.77 0.80
N ASP A 868 29.16 56.09 0.37
CA ASP A 868 27.79 56.51 0.63
C ASP A 868 26.95 55.41 1.32
N PRO A 869 26.03 55.77 2.24
CA PRO A 869 25.08 54.82 2.81
C PRO A 869 24.12 54.27 1.74
N GLY A 870 24.02 52.94 1.65
CA GLY A 870 23.26 52.24 0.60
C GLY A 870 24.12 51.68 -0.52
N ASP A 871 25.44 51.93 -0.54
CA ASP A 871 26.37 51.29 -1.46
C ASP A 871 26.35 49.75 -1.25
N ARG A 872 26.03 48.98 -2.30
CA ARG A 872 25.89 47.50 -2.28
C ARG A 872 26.88 46.86 -3.25
N ILE A 873 27.67 45.90 -2.80
CA ILE A 873 28.63 45.17 -3.66
C ILE A 873 28.38 43.66 -3.64
N ARG A 874 28.70 42.99 -4.75
CA ARG A 874 28.83 41.54 -4.88
C ARG A 874 30.24 41.19 -5.36
N ILE A 875 30.86 40.17 -4.76
CA ILE A 875 32.10 39.54 -5.22
C ILE A 875 31.82 38.07 -5.52
N ALA A 876 32.06 37.63 -6.75
CA ALA A 876 31.80 36.27 -7.21
C ALA A 876 33.08 35.57 -7.66
N PHE A 877 33.15 34.25 -7.46
CA PHE A 877 34.32 33.42 -7.70
C PHE A 877 33.99 32.32 -8.70
N SER A 878 34.79 32.20 -9.77
CA SER A 878 34.65 31.12 -10.78
C SER A 878 34.88 29.70 -10.26
N LYS A 879 35.31 29.54 -9.00
CA LYS A 879 35.40 28.29 -8.25
C LYS A 879 35.10 28.57 -6.77
N PRO A 880 34.51 27.63 -6.00
CA PRO A 880 34.21 27.84 -4.58
C PRO A 880 35.50 28.04 -3.74
N VAL A 881 35.56 29.11 -2.94
CA VAL A 881 36.75 29.48 -2.14
C VAL A 881 36.45 29.55 -0.64
N ARG A 882 37.43 29.22 0.22
CA ARG A 882 37.36 29.56 1.65
C ARG A 882 37.52 31.06 1.79
N LEU A 883 36.51 31.75 2.31
CA LEU A 883 36.46 33.22 2.33
C LEU A 883 36.54 33.77 3.75
N THR A 884 37.43 34.73 3.95
CA THR A 884 37.49 35.58 5.13
C THR A 884 37.20 37.03 4.73
N VAL A 885 36.24 37.67 5.38
CA VAL A 885 35.88 39.08 5.17
C VAL A 885 36.32 39.87 6.41
N THR A 886 37.08 40.94 6.21
CA THR A 886 37.56 41.83 7.27
C THR A 886 37.12 43.24 6.95
N THR A 887 36.50 43.94 7.90
CA THR A 887 36.29 45.39 7.77
C THR A 887 37.44 46.14 8.43
N THR A 888 37.76 47.34 7.95
CA THR A 888 38.81 48.20 8.50
C THR A 888 38.32 49.64 8.62
N ALA A 889 38.78 50.31 9.67
CA ALA A 889 38.41 51.69 10.04
C ALA A 889 36.93 51.91 10.41
N PHE A 890 36.16 50.84 10.70
CA PHE A 890 34.89 50.95 11.41
C PHE A 890 35.15 51.63 12.77
N ALA A 891 34.61 52.83 12.95
CA ALA A 891 34.94 53.68 14.09
C ALA A 891 34.06 53.38 15.32
N ASP A 892 34.67 52.82 16.36
CA ASP A 892 34.11 52.71 17.72
C ASP A 892 34.81 53.78 18.59
N PRO A 893 34.10 54.80 19.14
CA PRO A 893 33.41 54.66 20.44
C PRO A 893 32.23 55.68 20.68
N PRO A 894 31.90 56.04 21.94
CA PRO A 894 30.67 55.70 22.67
C PRO A 894 29.42 56.57 22.30
N THR A 895 29.32 57.04 21.06
CA THR A 895 28.21 57.86 20.54
C THR A 895 27.47 57.11 19.43
N PRO A 896 26.16 57.38 19.17
CA PRO A 896 25.29 56.48 18.39
C PRO A 896 25.51 56.56 16.87
N HIS A 897 26.72 56.25 16.44
CA HIS A 897 27.20 56.30 15.06
C HIS A 897 27.48 54.87 14.59
N ASN A 898 26.43 54.19 14.12
CA ASN A 898 26.50 52.77 13.77
C ASN A 898 26.86 52.59 12.29
N GLU A 899 28.14 52.45 12.00
CA GLU A 899 28.62 51.88 10.72
C GLU A 899 28.41 50.36 10.72
N ARG A 900 27.83 49.83 9.63
CA ARG A 900 27.39 48.43 9.56
C ARG A 900 27.28 47.92 8.13
N LEU A 901 27.38 46.59 7.97
CA LEU A 901 27.07 45.88 6.73
C LEU A 901 25.75 45.13 6.91
N CYS A 902 24.73 45.48 6.15
CA CYS A 902 23.40 44.89 6.22
C CYS A 902 23.08 44.06 4.97
N GLY A 903 22.19 43.08 5.11
CA GLY A 903 21.79 42.22 4.00
C GLY A 903 22.97 41.45 3.42
N VAL A 904 23.82 40.90 4.30
CA VAL A 904 24.99 40.12 3.90
C VAL A 904 24.52 38.74 3.43
N ILE A 905 24.86 38.37 2.20
CA ILE A 905 24.51 37.08 1.59
C ILE A 905 25.81 36.41 1.17
N ALA A 906 25.99 35.14 1.50
CA ALA A 906 27.08 34.32 0.98
C ALA A 906 26.51 33.02 0.43
N GLU A 907 26.78 32.77 -0.84
CA GLU A 907 26.36 31.57 -1.56
C GLU A 907 27.41 30.49 -1.29
N THR A 908 27.02 29.37 -0.66
CA THR A 908 27.97 28.32 -0.25
C THR A 908 27.68 26.98 -0.92
N VAL A 909 28.73 26.20 -1.18
CA VAL A 909 28.61 24.80 -1.62
C VAL A 909 28.68 23.88 -0.39
N PRO A 910 27.69 23.02 -0.14
CA PRO A 910 27.72 22.09 0.99
C PRO A 910 28.81 21.03 0.82
N TRP A 911 29.47 20.67 1.92
CA TRP A 911 30.69 19.85 1.90
C TRP A 911 30.48 18.43 1.33
N HIS A 912 29.26 17.88 1.43
CA HIS A 912 28.91 16.57 0.86
C HIS A 912 28.81 16.58 -0.68
N ALA A 913 28.48 17.69 -1.32
CA ALA A 913 28.39 17.78 -2.78
C ALA A 913 29.75 17.62 -3.48
N VAL A 914 30.87 17.78 -2.75
CA VAL A 914 32.22 17.62 -3.31
C VAL A 914 32.54 16.15 -3.60
N LYS A 915 31.88 15.19 -2.94
CA LYS A 915 32.15 13.75 -3.14
C LYS A 915 31.62 13.20 -4.49
N LEU A 916 30.68 13.89 -5.14
CA LEU A 916 30.21 13.51 -6.49
C LEU A 916 31.18 13.95 -7.60
N ALA A 917 32.01 14.98 -7.38
CA ALA A 917 32.92 15.49 -8.39
C ALA A 917 34.08 14.53 -8.72
N ASP A 918 34.41 13.61 -7.81
CA ASP A 918 35.45 12.59 -8.03
C ASP A 918 34.96 11.41 -8.91
N CYS A 919 33.65 11.31 -9.20
CA CYS A 919 33.08 10.27 -10.07
C CYS A 919 33.23 10.58 -11.58
N GLU A 920 33.49 11.83 -11.97
CA GLU A 920 33.74 12.20 -13.39
C GLU A 920 35.15 11.79 -13.90
N GLY A 921 35.97 11.16 -13.05
CA GLY A 921 37.38 10.88 -13.32
C GLY A 921 37.71 9.70 -14.25
N MET A 922 36.75 8.88 -14.69
CA MET A 922 37.02 7.61 -15.39
C MET A 922 36.30 7.40 -16.74
N ILE A 923 36.55 8.27 -17.73
CA ILE A 923 36.59 7.84 -19.15
C ILE A 923 37.77 8.51 -19.89
N THR A 924 38.93 7.82 -19.96
CA THR A 924 40.02 8.14 -20.91
C THR A 924 40.71 6.90 -21.48
N VAL A 925 39.95 5.99 -22.09
CA VAL A 925 40.46 5.18 -23.22
C VAL A 925 39.36 5.08 -24.27
N VAL A 926 39.60 5.67 -25.45
CA VAL A 926 38.79 5.45 -26.65
C VAL A 926 39.60 4.56 -27.59
N ASP A 927 39.11 3.35 -27.83
CA ASP A 927 39.54 2.54 -28.98
C ASP A 927 39.01 3.19 -30.27
N GLN A 928 39.82 3.25 -31.32
CA GLN A 928 39.57 4.07 -32.51
C GLN A 928 38.77 3.38 -33.61
N GLU A 929 38.44 2.09 -33.51
CA GLU A 929 37.92 1.32 -34.67
C GLU A 929 36.40 1.09 -34.72
N THR A 930 35.63 1.25 -33.63
CA THR A 930 34.17 0.97 -33.61
C THR A 930 33.30 2.24 -33.68
N ARG A 931 33.05 2.74 -34.90
CA ARG A 931 32.09 3.82 -35.15
C ARG A 931 30.63 3.36 -35.02
N LEU A 932 30.13 3.24 -33.79
CA LEU A 932 28.70 3.17 -33.49
C LEU A 932 28.29 4.36 -32.61
N LEU A 933 27.42 5.21 -33.15
CA LEU A 933 26.78 6.28 -32.41
C LEU A 933 25.61 5.69 -31.62
N LEU A 934 25.64 5.83 -30.29
CA LEU A 934 24.46 5.62 -29.45
C LEU A 934 23.48 6.81 -29.62
N PRO A 935 22.16 6.62 -29.45
CA PRO A 935 21.18 7.69 -29.57
C PRO A 935 21.33 8.74 -28.46
N ALA A 936 20.95 9.99 -28.74
CA ALA A 936 21.19 11.14 -27.86
C ALA A 936 20.34 11.22 -26.58
N ASN A 937 19.52 10.20 -26.27
CA ASN A 937 18.56 10.19 -25.15
C ASN A 937 18.71 8.94 -24.26
N ALA A 938 19.94 8.58 -23.87
CA ALA A 938 20.15 7.64 -22.78
C ALA A 938 20.07 8.40 -21.45
N THR A 939 18.87 8.50 -20.86
CA THR A 939 18.72 8.92 -19.47
C THR A 939 19.32 7.83 -18.60
N VAL A 940 20.36 8.14 -17.84
CA VAL A 940 20.83 7.24 -16.78
C VAL A 940 19.90 7.47 -15.60
N ASP A 941 18.99 6.53 -15.40
CA ASP A 941 18.14 6.56 -14.22
C ASP A 941 19.00 6.26 -12.99
N CYS A 942 18.99 7.18 -12.03
CA CYS A 942 19.76 7.07 -10.80
C CYS A 942 18.79 6.82 -9.66
N ASP A 943 18.27 5.59 -9.62
CA ASP A 943 17.57 5.05 -8.47
C ASP A 943 18.50 5.11 -7.25
N CYS A 944 18.31 6.14 -6.43
CA CYS A 944 19.27 6.50 -5.39
C CYS A 944 18.72 6.33 -3.98
N CYS A 945 17.54 5.72 -3.85
CA CYS A 945 16.96 5.35 -2.58
C CYS A 945 17.83 4.31 -1.86
N GLN A 946 18.33 4.67 -0.68
CA GLN A 946 19.16 3.80 0.15
C GLN A 946 18.26 2.93 1.04
N PRO A 947 18.32 1.58 0.92
CA PRO A 947 17.62 0.68 1.82
C PRO A 947 18.30 0.65 3.19
N VAL A 948 17.50 0.79 4.25
CA VAL A 948 17.92 0.66 5.65
C VAL A 948 16.97 -0.30 6.34
N ALA A 949 17.45 -1.48 6.72
CA ALA A 949 16.66 -2.41 7.52
C ALA A 949 16.25 -1.75 8.85
N VAL A 950 14.95 -1.79 9.15
CA VAL A 950 14.35 -1.30 10.39
C VAL A 950 13.42 -2.38 10.94
N CYS A 951 13.23 -2.41 12.24
CA CYS A 951 12.20 -3.24 12.81
C CYS A 951 11.04 -2.36 13.26
N ILE A 952 9.82 -2.84 13.09
CA ILE A 952 8.62 -2.21 13.64
C ILE A 952 8.07 -3.12 14.73
N GLU A 953 7.70 -2.53 15.87
CA GLU A 953 7.07 -3.22 16.99
C GLU A 953 5.67 -2.66 17.17
N GLN A 954 4.69 -3.54 17.35
CA GLN A 954 3.33 -3.15 17.67
C GLN A 954 3.30 -2.42 19.02
N THR A 955 2.64 -1.27 19.15
CA THR A 955 2.58 -0.58 20.44
C THR A 955 1.81 -1.44 21.45
N PRO A 956 2.32 -1.66 22.68
CA PRO A 956 1.68 -2.56 23.65
C PRO A 956 0.24 -2.17 23.97
N THR A 957 -0.07 -0.86 23.92
CA THR A 957 -1.44 -0.34 23.90
C THR A 957 -1.84 0.03 22.48
N GLN A 958 -3.02 -0.42 22.07
CA GLN A 958 -3.67 -0.11 20.80
C GLN A 958 -4.87 0.80 21.03
N VAL A 959 -5.24 1.55 20.00
CA VAL A 959 -6.40 2.46 20.01
C VAL A 959 -7.24 2.21 18.76
N VAL A 960 -8.56 2.20 18.90
CA VAL A 960 -9.53 2.19 17.80
C VAL A 960 -10.56 3.28 18.08
N GLU A 961 -10.75 4.20 17.15
CA GLU A 961 -11.71 5.28 17.28
C GLU A 961 -12.94 5.07 16.39
N PHE A 962 -14.12 5.37 16.93
CA PHE A 962 -15.39 5.40 16.23
C PHE A 962 -15.93 6.82 16.25
N ILE A 963 -15.85 7.52 15.13
CA ILE A 963 -16.31 8.89 14.96
C ILE A 963 -17.49 8.85 13.99
N SER A 964 -18.69 9.23 14.43
CA SER A 964 -19.82 9.37 13.53
C SER A 964 -19.62 10.57 12.60
N ASN A 965 -19.81 10.39 11.29
CA ASN A 965 -19.66 11.43 10.27
C ASN A 965 -18.32 12.21 10.40
N GLU A 966 -17.20 11.49 10.49
CA GLU A 966 -15.86 12.09 10.64
C GLU A 966 -15.51 13.10 9.53
N THR A 967 -16.02 12.89 8.33
CA THR A 967 -15.77 13.80 7.18
C THR A 967 -16.56 15.11 7.23
N HIS A 968 -17.38 15.32 8.27
CA HIS A 968 -18.21 16.51 8.51
C HIS A 968 -19.13 16.84 7.32
N ARG A 969 -19.65 15.79 6.66
CA ARG A 969 -20.47 15.88 5.45
C ARG A 969 -21.95 16.03 5.79
N GLU A 970 -22.66 16.72 4.90
CA GLU A 970 -24.11 16.94 4.95
C GLU A 970 -24.74 16.62 3.58
N ASP A 971 -24.19 15.62 2.90
CA ASP A 971 -24.62 15.16 1.57
C ASP A 971 -25.59 13.96 1.62
N ASN A 972 -25.92 13.48 2.83
CA ASN A 972 -26.68 12.26 3.09
C ASN A 972 -26.03 11.00 2.50
N SER A 973 -24.69 10.97 2.38
CA SER A 973 -23.94 9.76 2.07
C SER A 973 -24.02 8.73 3.21
N VAL A 974 -23.74 7.46 2.91
CA VAL A 974 -23.72 6.38 3.91
C VAL A 974 -22.51 6.55 4.82
N ASP A 975 -22.75 6.54 6.13
CA ASP A 975 -21.67 6.51 7.12
C ASP A 975 -20.96 5.14 7.08
N PRO A 976 -19.61 5.12 6.97
CA PRO A 976 -18.86 3.88 6.81
C PRO A 976 -18.77 3.06 8.10
N VAL A 977 -18.93 3.69 9.27
CA VAL A 977 -18.73 3.07 10.59
C VAL A 977 -20.04 2.49 11.14
N TRP A 978 -21.12 3.26 11.05
CA TRP A 978 -22.35 2.98 11.79
C TRP A 978 -23.43 2.29 10.95
N LYS A 979 -24.00 1.22 11.50
CA LYS A 979 -25.19 0.52 10.98
C LYS A 979 -26.26 0.45 12.07
N TRP A 980 -27.52 0.23 11.72
CA TRP A 980 -28.62 0.23 12.70
C TRP A 980 -29.69 -0.85 12.48
N THR A 981 -30.48 -1.17 13.51
CA THR A 981 -31.61 -2.10 13.44
C THR A 981 -32.72 -1.76 14.45
N THR A 982 -33.97 -2.14 14.20
CA THR A 982 -35.06 -2.07 15.21
C THR A 982 -35.17 -3.31 16.10
N ASN A 983 -34.56 -4.44 15.71
CA ASN A 983 -34.79 -5.73 16.36
C ASN A 983 -33.50 -6.51 16.65
N LEU A 984 -32.73 -6.03 17.63
CA LEU A 984 -31.51 -6.67 18.11
C LEU A 984 -31.74 -8.07 18.74
N ALA A 985 -32.99 -8.45 19.03
CA ALA A 985 -33.36 -9.75 19.59
C ALA A 985 -33.66 -10.84 18.53
N ALA A 986 -33.70 -10.48 17.24
CA ALA A 986 -33.76 -11.47 16.17
C ALA A 986 -32.47 -12.31 16.13
N ALA A 987 -32.56 -13.58 15.73
CA ALA A 987 -31.37 -14.44 15.57
C ALA A 987 -30.39 -13.85 14.53
N ASN A 988 -30.94 -13.32 13.43
CA ASN A 988 -30.24 -12.52 12.44
C ASN A 988 -30.97 -11.17 12.31
N PRO A 989 -30.60 -10.13 13.09
CA PRO A 989 -31.18 -8.80 12.92
C PRO A 989 -30.85 -8.25 11.52
N PRO A 990 -31.81 -7.67 10.79
CA PRO A 990 -31.49 -6.93 9.58
C PRO A 990 -30.75 -5.65 9.98
N TRP A 991 -29.61 -5.39 9.35
CA TRP A 991 -28.80 -4.20 9.60
C TRP A 991 -28.88 -3.26 8.40
N TYR A 992 -29.17 -2.01 8.70
CA TYR A 992 -29.42 -0.94 7.75
C TYR A 992 -28.31 0.10 7.81
N ASP A 993 -28.15 0.86 6.74
CA ASP A 993 -27.15 1.90 6.64
C ASP A 993 -27.54 3.11 7.51
N MET A 994 -26.56 3.73 8.19
CA MET A 994 -26.70 5.09 8.70
C MET A 994 -26.12 6.08 7.69
N TYR A 995 -26.52 7.35 7.79
CA TYR A 995 -26.23 8.39 6.81
C TYR A 995 -25.73 9.67 7.47
N SER A 996 -24.83 10.41 6.81
CA SER A 996 -24.35 11.73 7.23
C SER A 996 -25.43 12.81 6.98
N GLY A 997 -26.36 12.93 7.93
CA GLY A 997 -27.59 13.70 7.77
C GLY A 997 -27.39 15.21 7.66
N ALA A 998 -28.10 15.85 6.72
CA ALA A 998 -28.04 17.29 6.48
C ALA A 998 -28.77 18.15 7.54
N HIS A 999 -28.13 18.39 8.69
CA HIS A 999 -28.75 19.01 9.89
C HIS A 999 -28.23 20.41 10.29
N SER A 1000 -27.33 21.05 9.54
CA SER A 1000 -26.73 22.40 9.79
C SER A 1000 -27.65 23.56 10.16
N TRP A 1001 -28.97 23.40 10.04
CA TRP A 1001 -29.95 24.47 10.00
C TRP A 1001 -30.47 24.85 11.40
N ALA A 1002 -30.25 23.97 12.40
CA ALA A 1002 -30.82 24.11 13.74
C ALA A 1002 -29.71 24.12 14.82
N PRO A 1003 -29.51 25.24 15.55
CA PRO A 1003 -28.56 25.32 16.67
C PRO A 1003 -28.82 24.35 17.83
N ALA A 1004 -29.98 23.68 17.84
CA ALA A 1004 -30.30 22.60 18.77
C ALA A 1004 -29.44 21.33 18.53
N TRP A 1005 -28.84 21.19 17.35
CA TRP A 1005 -28.02 20.04 16.97
C TRP A 1005 -26.52 20.34 17.10
N THR A 1006 -26.11 21.56 17.47
CA THR A 1006 -24.69 21.91 17.67
C THR A 1006 -24.23 21.55 19.07
N VAL A 1007 -24.28 20.26 19.41
CA VAL A 1007 -23.57 19.74 20.59
C VAL A 1007 -22.09 19.64 20.26
N ARG A 1008 -21.25 19.94 21.24
CA ARG A 1008 -19.81 20.05 21.04
C ARG A 1008 -19.11 18.82 21.58
N ASP A 1009 -18.35 18.17 20.71
CA ASP A 1009 -17.42 17.13 21.14
C ASP A 1009 -16.38 17.71 22.11
N THR A 1010 -15.99 16.91 23.10
CA THR A 1010 -14.91 17.28 24.01
C THR A 1010 -13.54 17.08 23.36
N ASP A 1011 -13.44 16.18 22.37
CA ASP A 1011 -12.30 16.16 21.45
C ASP A 1011 -12.46 17.25 20.37
N ASN A 1012 -11.45 18.13 20.28
CA ASN A 1012 -11.43 19.25 19.33
C ASN A 1012 -10.53 18.99 18.12
N ALA A 1013 -9.79 17.88 18.12
CA ALA A 1013 -8.91 17.48 17.02
C ALA A 1013 -9.68 16.59 16.03
N ARG A 1014 -10.49 15.65 16.52
CA ARG A 1014 -11.32 14.73 15.70
C ARG A 1014 -12.77 14.68 16.16
N SER A 1015 -13.44 15.83 16.15
CA SER A 1015 -14.84 15.93 16.60
C SER A 1015 -15.81 15.13 15.72
N ALA A 1016 -16.69 14.34 16.34
CA ALA A 1016 -17.81 13.69 15.66
C ALA A 1016 -18.91 14.66 15.22
N TRP A 1017 -19.73 14.23 14.27
CA TRP A 1017 -20.92 14.92 13.77
C TRP A 1017 -22.12 13.98 13.71
N TRP A 1018 -23.30 14.50 13.37
CA TRP A 1018 -24.53 13.71 13.34
C TRP A 1018 -24.55 12.68 12.21
N VAL A 1019 -25.02 11.49 12.57
CA VAL A 1019 -25.51 10.45 11.67
C VAL A 1019 -26.98 10.16 11.95
N SER A 1020 -27.72 9.80 10.91
CA SER A 1020 -29.15 9.49 10.97
C SER A 1020 -29.43 8.08 10.43
N ALA A 1021 -30.48 7.46 10.94
CA ALA A 1021 -30.98 6.18 10.42
C ALA A 1021 -31.50 6.27 8.98
N HIS A 1022 -31.85 7.48 8.54
CA HIS A 1022 -32.40 7.79 7.23
C HIS A 1022 -31.62 8.95 6.58
N PRO A 1023 -31.42 8.96 5.24
CA PRO A 1023 -30.69 10.00 4.53
C PRO A 1023 -31.27 11.38 4.81
N ASN A 1024 -32.58 11.55 4.62
CA ASN A 1024 -33.26 12.74 5.09
C ASN A 1024 -33.63 12.58 6.57
N GLY A 1025 -32.69 12.84 7.48
CA GLY A 1025 -32.94 12.76 8.92
C GLY A 1025 -33.89 13.82 9.49
N ASN A 1026 -34.62 14.60 8.66
CA ASN A 1026 -35.83 15.33 9.08
C ASN A 1026 -37.13 14.51 8.84
N SER A 1027 -37.01 13.29 8.31
CA SER A 1027 -38.12 12.40 7.98
C SER A 1027 -37.92 11.03 8.63
N ALA A 1028 -39.03 10.43 9.04
CA ALA A 1028 -39.05 9.10 9.63
C ALA A 1028 -38.82 7.98 8.60
N GLN A 1029 -38.71 8.30 7.30
CA GLN A 1029 -38.21 7.49 6.19
C GLN A 1029 -38.22 8.37 4.92
N SER A 1030 -37.27 8.17 4.00
CA SER A 1030 -37.26 8.83 2.68
C SER A 1030 -38.39 8.32 1.78
N ASN A 1031 -38.78 9.14 0.80
CA ASN A 1031 -39.83 8.80 -0.15
C ASN A 1031 -39.39 9.16 -1.59
N PRO A 1032 -39.09 8.18 -2.46
CA PRO A 1032 -39.05 6.73 -2.16
C PRO A 1032 -37.93 6.37 -1.17
N PRO A 1033 -38.03 5.22 -0.48
CA PRO A 1033 -36.93 4.72 0.35
C PRO A 1033 -35.69 4.41 -0.49
N GLN A 1034 -34.50 4.69 0.05
CA GLN A 1034 -33.23 4.28 -0.54
C GLN A 1034 -32.96 2.79 -0.29
N ALA A 1035 -32.02 2.22 -1.07
CA ALA A 1035 -31.50 0.89 -0.79
C ALA A 1035 -30.92 0.85 0.64
N ASN A 1036 -31.20 -0.22 1.39
CA ASN A 1036 -30.73 -0.44 2.77
C ASN A 1036 -31.07 0.64 3.81
N GLU A 1037 -31.97 1.59 3.53
CA GLU A 1037 -32.38 2.65 4.48
C GLU A 1037 -33.12 2.14 5.73
N GLY A 1038 -33.69 0.94 5.68
CA GLY A 1038 -34.46 0.38 6.79
C GLY A 1038 -35.90 0.89 6.91
N PRO A 1039 -36.67 0.36 7.88
CA PRO A 1039 -38.08 0.69 8.09
C PRO A 1039 -38.24 2.03 8.82
N SER A 1040 -39.44 2.60 8.75
CA SER A 1040 -39.69 3.90 9.39
C SER A 1040 -39.62 3.87 10.92
N LEU A 1041 -38.93 4.86 11.51
CA LEU A 1041 -38.81 5.07 12.96
C LEU A 1041 -39.92 6.01 13.48
N LEU A 1042 -40.91 5.46 14.20
CA LEU A 1042 -42.02 6.21 14.78
C LEU A 1042 -42.37 5.66 16.16
N ASN A 1043 -41.93 6.34 17.23
CA ASN A 1043 -42.10 5.91 18.63
C ASN A 1043 -41.48 4.52 18.90
N THR A 1044 -40.25 4.29 18.43
CA THR A 1044 -39.58 2.98 18.40
C THR A 1044 -38.19 3.05 19.00
N HIS A 1045 -37.79 1.97 19.69
CA HIS A 1045 -36.37 1.70 19.96
C HIS A 1045 -35.65 1.31 18.68
N TRP A 1046 -34.42 1.77 18.56
CA TRP A 1046 -33.48 1.32 17.54
C TRP A 1046 -32.07 1.22 18.12
N TYR A 1047 -31.27 0.35 17.50
CA TYR A 1047 -29.96 -0.01 18.00
C TYR A 1047 -28.93 0.32 16.92
N ALA A 1048 -28.03 1.25 17.23
CA ALA A 1048 -26.85 1.50 16.40
C ALA A 1048 -25.75 0.49 16.75
N ARG A 1049 -24.91 0.14 15.79
CA ARG A 1049 -23.66 -0.59 16.02
C ARG A 1049 -22.49 -0.07 15.20
N ALA A 1050 -21.31 -0.20 15.79
CA ALA A 1050 -20.01 -0.22 15.12
C ALA A 1050 -19.30 -1.54 15.48
N TYR A 1051 -18.22 -1.89 14.77
CA TYR A 1051 -17.42 -3.08 15.09
C TYR A 1051 -15.92 -2.82 14.94
N PHE A 1052 -15.12 -3.58 15.68
CA PHE A 1052 -13.67 -3.67 15.54
C PHE A 1052 -13.23 -5.11 15.68
N ASP A 1053 -12.11 -5.46 15.08
CA ASP A 1053 -11.48 -6.76 15.23
C ASP A 1053 -10.25 -6.62 16.12
N LEU A 1054 -10.18 -7.44 17.17
CA LEU A 1054 -8.96 -7.59 17.97
C LEU A 1054 -8.01 -8.58 17.29
N PRO A 1055 -6.69 -8.30 17.23
CA PRO A 1055 -5.71 -9.28 16.79
C PRO A 1055 -5.62 -10.44 17.79
N ALA A 1056 -5.16 -11.60 17.34
CA ALA A 1056 -5.19 -12.84 18.13
C ALA A 1056 -4.33 -12.79 19.43
N ASN A 1057 -3.37 -11.87 19.50
CA ASN A 1057 -2.50 -11.60 20.64
C ASN A 1057 -3.01 -10.48 21.58
N ALA A 1058 -4.15 -9.84 21.29
CA ALA A 1058 -4.77 -8.88 22.20
C ALA A 1058 -5.41 -9.57 23.41
N ASP A 1059 -5.31 -8.95 24.59
CA ASP A 1059 -6.06 -9.36 25.78
C ASP A 1059 -7.46 -8.72 25.77
N PRO A 1060 -8.56 -9.48 25.58
CA PRO A 1060 -9.90 -8.90 25.60
C PRO A 1060 -10.28 -8.34 26.98
N GLY A 1061 -9.69 -8.86 28.06
CA GLY A 1061 -9.90 -8.37 29.43
C GLY A 1061 -9.34 -6.97 29.67
N SER A 1062 -8.41 -6.53 28.82
CA SER A 1062 -7.78 -5.21 28.88
C SER A 1062 -8.59 -4.09 28.19
N ILE A 1063 -9.65 -4.42 27.46
CA ILE A 1063 -10.45 -3.43 26.72
C ILE A 1063 -11.04 -2.38 27.66
N GLN A 1064 -10.71 -1.11 27.40
CA GLN A 1064 -11.34 0.05 28.00
C GLN A 1064 -11.95 0.92 26.91
N VAL A 1065 -13.12 1.47 27.17
CA VAL A 1065 -13.81 2.39 26.25
C VAL A 1065 -13.96 3.75 26.92
N GLN A 1066 -13.88 4.81 26.13
CA GLN A 1066 -14.09 6.20 26.50
C GLN A 1066 -15.12 6.82 25.53
N ALA A 1067 -15.94 7.75 26.03
CA ALA A 1067 -16.76 8.64 25.20
C ALA A 1067 -16.39 10.10 25.42
N THR A 1068 -15.96 10.76 24.36
CA THR A 1068 -15.70 12.21 24.24
C THR A 1068 -16.94 12.97 23.78
N VAL A 1069 -17.83 12.30 23.04
CA VAL A 1069 -19.24 12.66 22.90
C VAL A 1069 -20.09 11.39 22.73
N LEU A 1070 -21.22 11.31 23.43
CA LEU A 1070 -22.30 10.39 23.11
C LEU A 1070 -23.63 11.13 23.30
N ASN A 1071 -24.32 11.34 22.18
CA ASN A 1071 -25.62 12.00 22.15
C ASN A 1071 -26.55 11.39 21.09
N ALA A 1072 -27.85 11.61 21.25
CA ALA A 1072 -28.88 11.18 20.30
C ALA A 1072 -29.95 12.26 20.18
N ASP A 1073 -30.81 12.17 19.15
CA ASP A 1073 -31.93 13.11 18.96
C ASP A 1073 -32.78 13.17 20.23
N GLN A 1074 -33.50 12.08 20.55
CA GLN A 1074 -34.34 12.04 21.75
C GLN A 1074 -33.63 11.48 22.97
N ILE A 1075 -33.33 10.18 23.04
CA ILE A 1075 -32.73 9.58 24.25
C ILE A 1075 -31.72 8.49 23.88
N ALA A 1076 -30.45 8.71 24.22
CA ALA A 1076 -29.48 7.61 24.33
C ALA A 1076 -29.67 6.92 25.71
N ARG A 1077 -30.07 5.64 25.73
CA ARG A 1077 -30.46 4.96 26.98
C ARG A 1077 -29.36 4.16 27.63
N GLN A 1078 -28.62 3.40 26.82
CA GLN A 1078 -27.63 2.43 27.29
C GLN A 1078 -26.73 1.98 26.14
N PHE A 1079 -25.55 1.46 26.48
CA PHE A 1079 -24.57 0.91 25.54
C PHE A 1079 -24.01 -0.42 26.05
N ARG A 1080 -23.48 -1.27 25.17
CA ARG A 1080 -22.78 -2.50 25.56
C ARG A 1080 -21.76 -2.96 24.54
N LEU A 1081 -20.86 -3.83 24.97
CA LEU A 1081 -19.95 -4.58 24.13
C LEU A 1081 -20.48 -6.02 23.96
N ASN A 1082 -20.62 -6.48 22.71
CA ASN A 1082 -21.17 -7.79 22.31
C ASN A 1082 -22.46 -8.16 23.08
N ASN A 1083 -22.43 -9.32 23.75
CA ASN A 1083 -23.50 -9.86 24.59
C ASN A 1083 -23.35 -9.47 26.07
N GLY A 1084 -22.49 -8.51 26.39
CA GLY A 1084 -22.28 -7.99 27.73
C GLY A 1084 -23.50 -7.31 28.35
N ALA A 1085 -23.38 -7.00 29.65
CA ALA A 1085 -24.40 -6.27 30.38
C ALA A 1085 -24.49 -4.82 29.87
N TRP A 1086 -25.72 -4.35 29.65
CA TRP A 1086 -25.99 -2.96 29.27
C TRP A 1086 -25.52 -1.98 30.36
N GLN A 1087 -24.73 -0.99 29.93
CA GLN A 1087 -24.26 0.13 30.74
C GLN A 1087 -25.24 1.30 30.55
N PRO A 1088 -25.86 1.84 31.62
CA PRO A 1088 -26.86 2.88 31.51
C PRO A 1088 -26.24 4.24 31.13
N ILE A 1089 -26.91 4.96 30.25
CA ILE A 1089 -26.62 6.36 29.91
C ILE A 1089 -27.63 7.24 30.67
N PRO A 1090 -27.21 8.39 31.23
CA PRO A 1090 -28.16 9.33 31.83
C PRO A 1090 -29.16 9.84 30.79
N ALA A 1091 -30.46 9.86 31.13
CA ALA A 1091 -31.53 10.37 30.26
C ALA A 1091 -31.44 11.88 29.90
N THR A 1092 -30.35 12.56 30.32
CA THR A 1092 -29.96 13.90 29.88
C THR A 1092 -29.09 13.91 28.62
N ALA A 1093 -28.72 12.75 28.09
CA ALA A 1093 -28.02 12.58 26.81
C ALA A 1093 -29.03 12.64 25.65
N THR A 1094 -29.42 13.87 25.32
CA THR A 1094 -30.42 14.23 24.29
C THR A 1094 -29.89 15.40 23.46
N HIS A 1095 -30.43 15.70 22.27
CA HIS A 1095 -29.86 16.75 21.42
C HIS A 1095 -29.84 18.14 22.08
N ASN A 1096 -30.84 18.46 22.91
CA ASN A 1096 -30.89 19.68 23.75
C ASN A 1096 -30.27 19.51 25.15
N GLY A 1097 -29.69 18.35 25.42
CA GLY A 1097 -29.14 17.95 26.72
C GLY A 1097 -27.64 18.22 26.86
N THR A 1098 -27.05 17.61 27.87
CA THR A 1098 -25.58 17.57 28.01
C THR A 1098 -25.11 16.24 27.42
N PRO A 1099 -24.16 16.23 26.47
CA PRO A 1099 -23.66 14.98 25.91
C PRO A 1099 -23.11 14.09 27.04
N TYR A 1100 -23.38 12.79 26.94
CA TYR A 1100 -22.76 11.86 27.87
C TYR A 1100 -21.30 11.67 27.50
N THR A 1101 -20.43 11.75 28.51
CA THR A 1101 -19.00 11.53 28.38
C THR A 1101 -18.53 10.67 29.55
N PHE A 1102 -17.58 9.79 29.29
CA PHE A 1102 -16.93 8.98 30.33
C PHE A 1102 -15.50 8.69 29.88
N GLY A 1103 -14.55 8.75 30.82
CA GLY A 1103 -13.15 8.37 30.55
C GLY A 1103 -12.98 6.86 30.39
N PRO A 1104 -11.76 6.39 30.06
CA PRO A 1104 -11.47 4.98 29.82
C PRO A 1104 -11.96 4.09 30.96
N ALA A 1105 -12.87 3.16 30.65
CA ALA A 1105 -13.47 2.24 31.60
C ALA A 1105 -13.69 0.86 30.95
N PRO A 1106 -13.44 -0.25 31.67
CA PRO A 1106 -13.70 -1.59 31.15
C PRO A 1106 -15.20 -1.85 30.98
N ILE A 1107 -15.60 -2.40 29.83
CA ILE A 1107 -16.98 -2.82 29.56
C ILE A 1107 -17.07 -4.36 29.55
N PRO A 1108 -18.00 -4.97 30.31
CA PRO A 1108 -18.26 -6.42 30.22
C PRO A 1108 -18.67 -6.84 28.80
N GLY A 1109 -18.22 -8.03 28.37
CA GLY A 1109 -18.61 -8.63 27.10
C GLY A 1109 -17.55 -8.58 25.99
N ALA A 1110 -16.36 -8.05 26.26
CA ALA A 1110 -15.20 -8.20 25.40
C ALA A 1110 -14.90 -9.68 25.06
N GLN A 1111 -14.47 -9.94 23.82
CA GLN A 1111 -14.09 -11.27 23.33
C GLN A 1111 -12.91 -11.18 22.35
N ALA A 1112 -12.21 -12.28 22.07
CA ALA A 1112 -11.18 -12.31 21.03
C ALA A 1112 -11.79 -12.14 19.62
N GLY A 1113 -11.03 -11.58 18.68
CA GLY A 1113 -11.51 -11.31 17.32
C GLY A 1113 -12.57 -10.21 17.28
N ARG A 1114 -13.67 -10.43 16.54
CA ARG A 1114 -14.67 -9.39 16.27
C ARG A 1114 -15.47 -8.99 17.50
N ASN A 1115 -15.46 -7.70 17.79
CA ASN A 1115 -16.22 -7.05 18.84
C ASN A 1115 -17.21 -6.04 18.23
N TYR A 1116 -18.46 -6.09 18.66
CA TYR A 1116 -19.52 -5.16 18.29
C TYR A 1116 -19.87 -4.27 19.47
N LEU A 1117 -19.84 -2.96 19.27
CA LEU A 1117 -20.40 -2.01 20.22
C LEU A 1117 -21.82 -1.65 19.82
N TYR A 1118 -22.77 -1.76 20.76
CA TYR A 1118 -24.18 -1.46 20.55
C TYR A 1118 -24.63 -0.26 21.38
N LEU A 1119 -25.46 0.62 20.79
CA LEU A 1119 -26.13 1.74 21.45
C LEU A 1119 -27.65 1.55 21.35
N ASP A 1120 -28.40 1.60 22.46
CA ASP A 1120 -29.88 1.59 22.50
C ASP A 1120 -30.39 3.03 22.53
N ILE A 1121 -31.07 3.43 21.46
CA ILE A 1121 -31.66 4.75 21.26
C ILE A 1121 -33.18 4.62 21.28
N GLU A 1122 -33.84 5.45 22.08
CA GLU A 1122 -35.31 5.52 22.16
C GLU A 1122 -35.80 6.79 21.50
N GLU A 1123 -36.50 6.61 20.37
CA GLU A 1123 -37.11 7.68 19.62
C GLU A 1123 -38.54 7.90 20.12
N THR A 1124 -38.78 9.02 20.81
CA THR A 1124 -40.04 9.25 21.58
C THR A 1124 -41.06 10.13 20.84
N VAL A 1125 -40.67 10.71 19.71
CA VAL A 1125 -41.53 11.51 18.83
C VAL A 1125 -41.41 10.99 17.39
N GLY A 1126 -42.48 11.12 16.60
CA GLY A 1126 -42.40 10.79 15.19
C GLY A 1126 -41.74 11.91 14.39
N GLY A 1127 -40.57 11.67 13.79
CA GLY A 1127 -39.86 12.70 13.04
C GLY A 1127 -38.43 12.31 12.66
N ALA A 1128 -37.50 13.21 12.98
CA ALA A 1128 -36.08 13.00 12.86
C ALA A 1128 -35.59 11.83 13.73
N SER A 1129 -34.41 11.31 13.43
CA SER A 1129 -33.70 10.36 14.28
C SER A 1129 -32.21 10.47 14.01
N GLY A 1130 -31.40 10.55 15.06
CA GLY A 1130 -29.97 10.71 14.91
C GLY A 1130 -29.16 10.40 16.15
N LEU A 1131 -27.85 10.34 15.93
CA LEU A 1131 -26.80 9.94 16.85
C LEU A 1131 -25.55 10.80 16.56
N MET A 1132 -24.87 11.27 17.59
CA MET A 1132 -23.57 11.93 17.50
C MET A 1132 -22.64 11.25 18.53
N VAL A 1133 -21.56 10.64 18.06
CA VAL A 1133 -20.74 9.75 18.88
C VAL A 1133 -19.27 9.76 18.46
N HIS A 1134 -18.39 10.01 19.44
CA HIS A 1134 -16.96 9.73 19.38
C HIS A 1134 -16.63 8.80 20.54
N LEU A 1135 -16.23 7.58 20.20
CA LEU A 1135 -15.82 6.54 21.15
C LEU A 1135 -14.39 6.11 20.86
N ILE A 1136 -13.60 6.02 21.92
CA ILE A 1136 -12.20 5.61 21.86
C ILE A 1136 -12.11 4.28 22.61
N VAL A 1137 -11.77 3.21 21.90
CA VAL A 1137 -11.50 1.89 22.46
C VAL A 1137 -9.99 1.73 22.58
N THR A 1138 -9.52 1.34 23.76
CA THR A 1138 -8.11 1.04 24.01
C THR A 1138 -7.99 -0.38 24.52
N TYR A 1139 -6.94 -1.11 24.10
CA TYR A 1139 -6.67 -2.47 24.55
C TYR A 1139 -5.16 -2.73 24.58
N GLN A 1140 -4.75 -3.75 25.32
CA GLN A 1140 -3.38 -4.21 25.42
C GLN A 1140 -3.14 -5.42 24.53
N VAL A 1141 -1.93 -5.51 23.97
CA VAL A 1141 -1.44 -6.65 23.22
C VAL A 1141 -0.44 -7.41 24.08
N GLY A 1142 -0.74 -8.68 24.38
CA GLY A 1142 -0.02 -9.45 25.41
C GLY A 1142 1.45 -9.73 25.07
N ARG A 1143 1.77 -9.75 23.77
CA ARG A 1143 3.13 -9.65 23.24
C ARG A 1143 3.06 -8.77 22.00
N PRO A 1144 3.71 -7.60 21.98
CA PRO A 1144 3.80 -6.81 20.77
C PRO A 1144 4.54 -7.61 19.71
N GLU A 1145 3.95 -7.70 18.51
CA GLU A 1145 4.60 -8.35 17.39
C GLU A 1145 5.74 -7.46 16.87
N GLN A 1146 6.87 -8.05 16.49
CA GLN A 1146 7.99 -7.34 15.86
C GLN A 1146 8.19 -7.87 14.44
N ARG A 1147 8.18 -6.96 13.45
CA ARG A 1147 8.41 -7.25 12.03
C ARG A 1147 9.66 -6.54 11.53
N SER A 1148 10.27 -7.08 10.48
CA SER A 1148 11.46 -6.50 9.83
C SER A 1148 11.04 -5.88 8.49
N TRP A 1149 11.19 -4.57 8.37
CA TRP A 1149 10.83 -3.77 7.18
C TRP A 1149 12.10 -3.10 6.62
N THR A 1150 12.08 -2.69 5.35
CA THR A 1150 13.17 -1.90 4.75
C THR A 1150 12.74 -0.46 4.59
N ARG A 1151 13.31 0.46 5.37
CA ARG A 1151 13.10 1.90 5.20
C ARG A 1151 13.95 2.39 4.03
N MET A 1152 13.30 2.93 3.01
CA MET A 1152 13.93 3.52 1.84
C MET A 1152 14.10 5.03 2.06
N ILE A 1153 15.31 5.56 1.83
CA ILE A 1153 15.62 6.99 1.96
C ILE A 1153 16.19 7.51 0.64
N CYS A 1154 15.43 8.34 -0.06
CA CYS A 1154 15.75 8.83 -1.40
C CYS A 1154 16.51 10.17 -1.39
N CYS A 1155 17.11 10.57 -2.52
CA CYS A 1155 17.94 11.79 -2.59
C CYS A 1155 17.18 13.11 -2.43
N ASP A 1156 15.86 13.08 -2.53
CA ASP A 1156 14.95 14.19 -2.28
C ASP A 1156 14.45 14.25 -0.83
N ASP A 1157 15.11 13.49 0.06
CA ASP A 1157 14.75 13.26 1.46
C ASP A 1157 13.37 12.58 1.68
N THR A 1158 12.73 12.05 0.62
CA THR A 1158 11.53 11.23 0.78
C THR A 1158 11.85 9.90 1.46
N VAL A 1159 10.88 9.42 2.24
CA VAL A 1159 10.99 8.21 3.05
C VAL A 1159 9.74 7.38 2.83
N TYR A 1160 9.92 6.16 2.35
CA TYR A 1160 8.90 5.11 2.35
C TYR A 1160 9.48 3.84 2.98
N TYR A 1161 8.65 2.83 3.15
CA TYR A 1161 9.03 1.53 3.67
C TYR A 1161 8.67 0.46 2.65
N LEU A 1162 9.44 -0.62 2.63
CA LEU A 1162 9.04 -1.90 2.04
C LEU A 1162 8.73 -2.82 3.23
N ASP A 1163 7.56 -3.46 3.22
CA ASP A 1163 7.19 -4.41 4.27
C ASP A 1163 7.82 -5.79 4.06
N GLU A 1164 7.41 -6.79 4.86
CA GLU A 1164 7.92 -8.17 4.75
C GLU A 1164 7.66 -8.87 3.40
N ASN A 1165 6.82 -8.30 2.51
CA ASN A 1165 6.54 -8.82 1.17
C ASN A 1165 7.14 -7.93 0.05
N ASP A 1166 8.04 -7.01 0.41
CA ASP A 1166 8.56 -5.95 -0.46
C ASP A 1166 7.48 -4.98 -1.01
N GLU A 1167 6.29 -4.91 -0.40
CA GLU A 1167 5.25 -3.94 -0.80
C GLU A 1167 5.54 -2.54 -0.23
N ARG A 1168 5.34 -1.50 -1.05
CA ARG A 1168 5.63 -0.11 -0.69
C ARG A 1168 4.55 0.46 0.24
N GLN A 1169 4.98 0.85 1.44
CA GLN A 1169 4.19 1.50 2.47
C GLN A 1169 4.69 2.94 2.72
N GLU A 1170 3.84 3.95 2.59
CA GLU A 1170 4.23 5.36 2.86
C GLU A 1170 4.44 5.64 4.36
N LEU A 1171 3.80 4.85 5.23
CA LEU A 1171 3.85 4.99 6.68
C LEU A 1171 3.94 3.61 7.34
N VAL A 1172 4.52 3.59 8.55
CA VAL A 1172 4.41 2.45 9.46
C VAL A 1172 2.95 2.32 9.92
N PRO A 1173 2.35 1.12 10.08
CA PRO A 1173 0.92 0.98 10.29
C PRO A 1173 0.47 1.63 11.59
N GLU A 1174 -0.79 2.06 11.66
CA GLU A 1174 -1.34 2.62 12.90
C GLU A 1174 -1.25 1.60 14.03
N GLY A 1175 -0.79 2.03 15.20
CA GLY A 1175 -0.49 1.14 16.33
C GLY A 1175 0.84 0.41 16.23
N TRP A 1176 1.78 0.83 15.37
CA TRP A 1176 3.15 0.33 15.30
C TRP A 1176 4.18 1.45 15.43
N GLN A 1177 5.36 1.14 15.96
CA GLN A 1177 6.47 2.07 16.15
C GLN A 1177 7.78 1.48 15.61
N ILE A 1178 8.67 2.32 15.07
CA ILE A 1178 10.01 1.86 14.67
C ILE A 1178 10.84 1.61 15.93
N VAL A 1179 11.42 0.42 16.03
CA VAL A 1179 12.34 0.01 17.09
C VAL A 1179 13.68 -0.46 16.51
N PRO A 1180 14.78 -0.43 17.28
CA PRO A 1180 16.00 -1.11 16.88
C PRO A 1180 15.73 -2.60 16.67
N CYS A 1181 16.15 -3.15 15.53
CA CYS A 1181 16.28 -4.61 15.40
C CYS A 1181 17.27 -5.10 16.47
N GLY A 1182 16.88 -6.10 17.26
CA GLY A 1182 17.74 -6.65 18.31
C GLY A 1182 19.00 -7.24 17.68
N VAL A 1183 20.17 -6.68 18.00
CA VAL A 1183 21.54 -6.97 17.48
C VAL A 1183 21.67 -8.13 16.47
N THR A 1184 21.13 -7.95 15.27
CA THR A 1184 21.35 -8.85 14.14
C THR A 1184 22.68 -8.48 13.47
N THR A 1185 23.46 -9.50 13.17
CA THR A 1185 24.72 -9.36 12.43
C THR A 1185 24.49 -9.90 11.03
N HIS A 1186 24.51 -9.01 10.03
CA HIS A 1186 24.22 -9.35 8.65
C HIS A 1186 25.53 -9.57 7.88
N PRO A 1187 25.83 -10.79 7.38
CA PRO A 1187 26.98 -11.02 6.53
C PRO A 1187 26.68 -10.57 5.09
N VAL A 1188 27.55 -9.72 4.54
CA VAL A 1188 27.52 -9.27 3.14
C VAL A 1188 28.72 -9.87 2.41
N VAL A 1189 28.48 -10.56 1.29
CA VAL A 1189 29.58 -11.06 0.43
C VAL A 1189 30.21 -9.89 -0.33
N LEU A 1190 31.52 -9.72 -0.17
CA LEU A 1190 32.30 -8.67 -0.82
C LEU A 1190 33.61 -9.26 -1.36
N CYS A 1191 34.26 -8.55 -2.28
CA CYS A 1191 35.58 -8.90 -2.76
C CYS A 1191 36.50 -7.69 -2.82
N ASP A 1192 37.79 -7.97 -2.70
CA ASP A 1192 38.88 -7.02 -2.90
C ASP A 1192 39.84 -7.57 -3.98
N ASP A 1193 41.11 -7.17 -3.94
CA ASP A 1193 42.10 -7.65 -4.90
C ASP A 1193 42.78 -8.98 -4.47
N LEU A 1194 42.42 -9.53 -3.31
CA LEU A 1194 42.92 -10.81 -2.78
C LEU A 1194 41.88 -11.94 -2.81
N GLY A 1195 40.57 -11.63 -2.79
CA GLY A 1195 39.52 -12.63 -2.95
C GLY A 1195 38.17 -12.20 -2.39
N THR A 1196 37.27 -13.19 -2.27
CA THR A 1196 35.94 -13.06 -1.64
C THR A 1196 36.05 -13.14 -0.11
N PHE A 1197 35.27 -12.31 0.58
CA PHE A 1197 35.14 -12.29 2.03
C PHE A 1197 33.70 -11.93 2.44
N LEU A 1198 33.38 -12.15 3.71
CA LEU A 1198 32.12 -11.80 4.36
C LEU A 1198 32.36 -10.59 5.25
N ARG A 1199 31.64 -9.49 5.01
CA ARG A 1199 31.56 -8.35 5.93
C ARG A 1199 30.34 -8.50 6.81
N HIS A 1200 30.57 -8.78 8.08
CA HIS A 1200 29.56 -8.84 9.12
C HIS A 1200 29.25 -7.41 9.58
N VAL A 1201 28.05 -6.93 9.28
CA VAL A 1201 27.52 -5.64 9.69
C VAL A 1201 26.63 -5.84 10.90
N THR A 1202 27.05 -5.35 12.07
CA THR A 1202 26.24 -5.36 13.30
C THR A 1202 25.81 -3.93 13.61
N TYR A 1203 24.51 -3.70 13.68
CA TYR A 1203 23.95 -2.44 14.18
C TYR A 1203 23.80 -2.52 15.71
N THR A 1204 24.38 -1.57 16.43
CA THR A 1204 24.23 -1.48 17.90
C THR A 1204 23.02 -0.64 18.27
N ALA A 1205 22.51 -0.81 19.50
CA ALA A 1205 21.30 -0.14 19.99
C ALA A 1205 21.41 1.41 20.07
N ASP A 1206 22.63 1.96 20.00
CA ASP A 1206 22.93 3.40 19.92
C ASP A 1206 23.19 3.91 18.49
N GLY A 1207 22.96 3.06 17.46
CA GLY A 1207 23.08 3.42 16.05
C GLY A 1207 24.50 3.41 15.49
N HIS A 1208 25.48 2.87 16.23
CA HIS A 1208 26.80 2.61 15.67
C HIS A 1208 26.79 1.35 14.80
N VAL A 1209 27.62 1.38 13.74
CA VAL A 1209 27.85 0.24 12.87
C VAL A 1209 29.19 -0.38 13.25
N LEU A 1210 29.15 -1.61 13.75
CA LEU A 1210 30.34 -2.44 13.92
C LEU A 1210 30.52 -3.28 12.66
N LEU A 1211 31.76 -3.30 12.15
CA LEU A 1211 32.15 -4.11 11.01
C LEU A 1211 33.20 -5.14 11.47
N SER A 1212 33.01 -6.40 11.10
CA SER A 1212 34.08 -7.40 11.13
C SER A 1212 34.11 -8.16 9.82
N ASP A 1213 35.30 -8.36 9.27
CA ASP A 1213 35.50 -9.01 7.97
C ASP A 1213 36.09 -10.41 8.22
N THR A 1214 35.52 -11.44 7.60
CA THR A 1214 36.01 -12.83 7.65
C THR A 1214 36.09 -13.44 6.26
N THR A 1215 36.91 -14.46 6.06
CA THR A 1215 36.80 -15.35 4.90
C THR A 1215 35.43 -16.07 4.90
N PRO A 1216 35.02 -16.71 3.79
CA PRO A 1216 33.85 -17.59 3.75
C PRO A 1216 33.95 -18.80 4.72
N LEU A 1217 35.13 -19.07 5.29
CA LEU A 1217 35.36 -20.12 6.29
C LEU A 1217 35.41 -19.57 7.74
N GLY A 1218 35.11 -18.29 7.95
CA GLY A 1218 35.05 -17.64 9.28
C GLY A 1218 36.37 -17.07 9.81
N GLU A 1219 37.52 -17.36 9.19
CA GLU A 1219 38.81 -16.79 9.59
C GLU A 1219 38.87 -15.26 9.37
N PRO A 1220 39.48 -14.45 10.26
CA PRO A 1220 39.54 -12.99 10.11
C PRO A 1220 40.18 -12.53 8.79
N TYR A 1221 39.56 -11.57 8.12
CA TYR A 1221 40.01 -10.99 6.86
C TYR A 1221 40.34 -9.50 7.03
N ASN A 1222 41.38 -9.02 6.36
CA ASN A 1222 41.71 -7.59 6.27
C ASN A 1222 41.68 -7.20 4.80
N PRO A 1223 40.62 -6.54 4.31
CA PRO A 1223 40.53 -6.18 2.91
C PRO A 1223 41.62 -5.19 2.49
N THR A 1224 42.14 -5.38 1.28
CA THR A 1224 43.20 -4.57 0.67
C THR A 1224 42.84 -4.17 -0.77
N GLY A 1225 43.06 -2.90 -1.11
CA GLY A 1225 42.62 -2.35 -2.39
C GLY A 1225 41.16 -1.90 -2.37
N THR A 1226 40.50 -1.93 -3.52
CA THR A 1226 39.11 -1.46 -3.65
C THR A 1226 38.14 -2.59 -3.35
N VAL A 1227 37.47 -2.49 -2.19
CA VAL A 1227 36.34 -3.35 -1.83
C VAL A 1227 35.15 -3.05 -2.76
N ARG A 1228 34.56 -4.11 -3.30
CA ARG A 1228 33.41 -4.10 -4.22
C ARG A 1228 32.45 -5.24 -3.85
N ALA A 1229 31.20 -5.12 -4.28
CA ALA A 1229 30.30 -6.28 -4.30
C ALA A 1229 30.85 -7.34 -5.27
N CYS A 1230 30.60 -8.61 -4.94
CA CYS A 1230 30.66 -9.73 -5.88
C CYS A 1230 29.23 -10.14 -6.21
#